data_AF-A0A7S3HST9-F1
#
_entry.id   AF-A0A7S3HST9-F1
#
_cell.length_a   1.000
_cell.length_b   1.000
_cell.length_c   1.000
_cell.angle_alpha   90.00
_cell.angle_beta   90.00
_cell.angle_gamma   90.00
#
_symmetry.space_group_name_H-M   'P 1'
#
loop_
_entity.id
_entity.type
_entity.pdbx_description
1 polymer ?
#
loop_
_entity_poly.entity_id
_entity_poly.type
_entity_poly.pdbx_seq_one_letter_code
_entity_poly.pdbx_strand_id
1 'polypeptide(L)'
;LSTACLSFDFIGTNPEESAEDVGTVQVPSPWRTLLQDTATMELFFDCYLTSEPPRSNLALQALVQLSSVRRSLFSSEKERTAFLQALMTGIQSVMTSQKGLEHIDNYHEFCRLLGRLKASYQLSELVKTHGFNEWLEMAGSFTIKSLQNWQYSMNSIHYLLALWGRLVAALPYLRADVTDSQRQAQTLRSCVLQVVEAYIKTMLDSVDIVVASDGGVDDPLEDEGSLKEQMERLPVIARLQYETVAQYLLSMFEQSLTHYEQGITLASSPQVRQKLLILEGRMTWLTYMVASVIDAQSASDPHKGQAELLWDGRLSRCVFKLIQVIDFRLNGTAGQGKCDPKLEIALLNYFRAFKKVYMLDVPTSQSQSSIMSMSVPGGGAAHPLLSLALSGMPKAEDKEPSTEINNVYDAMAIGDMIQVMNIVVNKLCNNIKYWHRSDKILEDTLEVFVELVSSYSSSKTLLNLETVNFLVHNHVGAHFPFLGYDNDNKYRITFYSALSRLVFTSSEDLNNSFDAFLAPNLEIMAQLSQAPDLRVPAVKLAIISALRDLRGITTSAYNKRTYNLLFDALYPGSFPLLRRVAETWYDDPTVMTALLKFMQEFVANKGVRIFFENSSANGILLFRETSAIVCAYGSRILQVPVQQNIYLEKYKGIRLMLNTLTNALSGNYVNFGVFALYNDQALQNALDVSLQMCLQIPVSDVIAYVKLSRAYFSFVEILFRNHLDVLSGLDSPVFIQLIKTNQEGLQSSELSVSAQCASTIDHIATYVFLNQNRDKPVAQMIRTHMASEADIWHQLMSTLMNQLLYASHANHWAVTRPILSLLLASEQSFSDYQNQLISTQSIENQDKLREEFSKLTADIQRSLETTNRDRFTQKLTMFRLNVRQFLTL
;
A
#
# COMPACT_ATOMS: atom_id res chain seq x y z
N LEU A 1 -22.19 31.69 -1.05
CA LEU A 1 -22.21 31.75 0.44
C LEU A 1 -22.89 30.52 1.02
N SER A 2 -24.17 30.26 0.73
CA SER A 2 -24.89 29.08 1.25
C SER A 2 -24.16 27.75 1.01
N THR A 3 -23.64 27.55 -0.20
CA THR A 3 -22.83 26.36 -0.54
C THR A 3 -21.57 26.26 0.33
N ALA A 4 -20.81 27.34 0.49
CA ALA A 4 -19.61 27.36 1.34
C ALA A 4 -19.95 27.08 2.81
N CYS A 5 -21.09 27.57 3.31
CA CYS A 5 -21.56 27.28 4.67
C CYS A 5 -21.95 25.80 4.84
N LEU A 6 -22.56 25.18 3.83
CA LEU A 6 -22.96 23.77 3.86
C LEU A 6 -21.78 22.82 3.64
N SER A 7 -20.74 23.25 2.94
CA SER A 7 -19.52 22.47 2.68
C SER A 7 -18.45 22.61 3.77
N PHE A 8 -18.63 23.52 4.74
CA PHE A 8 -17.66 23.73 5.81
C PHE A 8 -17.66 22.57 6.82
N ASP A 9 -16.48 22.02 7.11
CA ASP A 9 -16.32 20.98 8.14
C ASP A 9 -16.23 21.60 9.53
N PHE A 10 -17.37 21.65 10.24
CA PHE A 10 -17.45 22.21 11.58
C PHE A 10 -16.79 21.36 12.67
N ILE A 11 -16.41 20.09 12.39
CA ILE A 11 -16.02 19.11 13.42
C ILE A 11 -14.64 18.47 13.12
N GLY A 12 -14.07 18.67 11.93
CA GLY A 12 -12.78 18.11 11.54
C GLY A 12 -12.84 16.61 11.24
N THR A 13 -14.01 16.15 10.76
CA THR A 13 -14.29 14.72 10.49
C THR A 13 -14.57 14.42 9.03
N ASN A 14 -14.60 15.43 8.15
CA ASN A 14 -14.70 15.18 6.73
C ASN A 14 -13.37 14.58 6.26
N PRO A 15 -13.39 13.39 5.63
CA PRO A 15 -12.22 12.93 4.90
C PRO A 15 -11.95 13.93 3.75
N GLU A 16 -10.69 14.02 3.29
CA GLU A 16 -10.26 14.95 2.23
C GLU A 16 -11.26 14.97 1.07
N GLU A 17 -11.45 16.12 0.39
CA GLU A 17 -12.46 16.30 -0.68
C GLU A 17 -12.40 15.25 -1.81
N SER A 18 -11.29 14.49 -1.92
CA SER A 18 -11.06 13.38 -2.84
C SER A 18 -11.42 11.98 -2.31
N ALA A 19 -11.83 11.84 -1.05
CA ALA A 19 -12.19 10.56 -0.44
C ALA A 19 -13.69 10.29 -0.58
N GLU A 20 -14.04 9.14 -1.18
CA GLU A 20 -15.41 8.68 -1.42
C GLU A 20 -16.24 8.38 -0.15
N ASP A 21 -15.66 8.53 1.04
CA ASP A 21 -16.42 8.35 2.27
C ASP A 21 -17.55 9.38 2.32
N VAL A 22 -18.77 8.87 2.54
CA VAL A 22 -20.01 9.63 2.56
C VAL A 22 -19.94 10.65 3.69
N GLY A 23 -19.34 11.81 3.43
CA GLY A 23 -19.32 12.93 4.34
C GLY A 23 -20.76 13.34 4.62
N THR A 24 -21.26 13.00 5.81
CA THR A 24 -22.56 13.51 6.26
C THR A 24 -22.38 14.96 6.62
N VAL A 25 -23.18 15.85 6.03
CA VAL A 25 -23.12 17.27 6.33
C VAL A 25 -23.51 17.48 7.80
N GLN A 26 -22.54 17.92 8.60
CA GLN A 26 -22.73 18.23 10.01
C GLN A 26 -22.86 19.73 10.18
N VAL A 27 -24.04 20.16 10.61
CA VAL A 27 -24.38 21.58 10.77
C VAL A 27 -24.57 21.92 12.25
N PRO A 28 -24.26 23.16 12.66
CA PRO A 28 -24.52 23.63 14.01
C PRO A 28 -26.00 23.44 14.40
N SER A 29 -26.27 23.06 15.65
CA SER A 29 -27.64 22.87 16.16
C SER A 29 -28.60 24.04 15.92
N PRO A 30 -28.17 25.33 15.94
CA PRO A 30 -29.04 26.46 15.63
C PRO A 30 -29.59 26.46 14.19
N TRP A 31 -28.93 25.81 13.23
CA TRP A 31 -29.37 25.77 11.83
C TRP A 31 -30.41 24.69 11.55
N ARG A 32 -30.70 23.83 12.54
CA ARG A 32 -31.64 22.71 12.40
C ARG A 32 -33.01 23.15 11.89
N THR A 33 -33.59 24.21 12.45
CA THR A 33 -34.93 24.68 12.08
C THR A 33 -35.00 25.18 10.64
N LEU A 34 -33.91 25.78 10.14
CA LEU A 34 -33.83 26.29 8.76
C LEU A 34 -33.64 25.16 7.74
N LEU A 35 -32.78 24.19 8.06
CA LEU A 35 -32.41 23.11 7.13
C LEU A 35 -33.40 21.96 7.10
N GLN A 36 -34.19 21.78 8.15
CA GLN A 36 -35.27 20.80 8.19
C GLN A 36 -36.50 21.24 7.39
N ASP A 37 -36.67 22.56 7.18
CA ASP A 37 -37.82 23.11 6.49
C ASP A 37 -37.82 22.74 4.99
N THR A 38 -38.92 22.17 4.51
CA THR A 38 -39.09 21.79 3.10
C THR A 38 -39.08 23.02 2.19
N ALA A 39 -39.52 24.17 2.68
CA ALA A 39 -39.52 25.42 1.92
C ALA A 39 -38.09 25.87 1.54
N THR A 40 -37.10 25.58 2.39
CA THR A 40 -35.68 25.87 2.07
C THR A 40 -35.21 25.04 0.90
N MET A 41 -35.62 23.77 0.82
CA MET A 41 -35.27 22.89 -0.30
C MET A 41 -35.97 23.31 -1.58
N GLU A 42 -37.28 23.61 -1.51
CA GLU A 42 -38.08 24.11 -2.63
C GLU A 42 -37.47 25.41 -3.19
N LEU A 43 -37.03 26.32 -2.33
CA LEU A 43 -36.35 27.55 -2.75
C LEU A 43 -35.09 27.27 -3.60
N PHE A 44 -34.28 26.27 -3.26
CA PHE A 44 -33.11 25.92 -4.07
C PHE A 44 -33.49 25.28 -5.41
N PHE A 45 -34.55 24.47 -5.46
CA PHE A 45 -35.08 23.96 -6.73
C PHE A 45 -35.66 25.09 -7.61
N ASP A 46 -36.39 26.04 -7.02
CA ASP A 46 -36.90 27.21 -7.73
C ASP A 46 -35.77 28.11 -8.24
N CYS A 47 -34.74 28.32 -7.41
CA CYS A 47 -33.53 29.04 -7.79
C CYS A 47 -32.83 28.36 -8.98
N TYR A 48 -32.74 27.03 -8.97
CA TYR A 48 -32.21 26.26 -10.10
C TYR A 48 -33.04 26.46 -11.37
N LEU A 49 -34.38 26.32 -11.28
CA LEU A 49 -35.27 26.41 -12.44
C LEU A 49 -35.36 27.83 -13.03
N THR A 50 -35.06 28.86 -12.25
CA THR A 50 -35.18 30.27 -12.67
C THR A 50 -33.85 30.94 -13.04
N SER A 51 -32.71 30.26 -12.83
CA SER A 51 -31.38 30.83 -13.08
C SER A 51 -30.55 30.04 -14.09
N GLU A 52 -29.56 30.70 -14.67
CA GLU A 52 -28.56 30.10 -15.57
C GLU A 52 -27.21 29.89 -14.85
N PRO A 53 -26.32 29.02 -15.38
CA PRO A 53 -24.98 28.85 -14.83
C PRO A 53 -24.22 30.20 -14.78
N PRO A 54 -23.44 30.47 -13.73
CA PRO A 54 -23.00 29.57 -12.66
C PRO A 54 -23.94 29.48 -11.44
N ARG A 55 -25.05 30.25 -11.41
CA ARG A 55 -25.95 30.29 -10.24
C ARG A 55 -26.77 29.02 -10.09
N SER A 56 -27.23 28.44 -11.20
CA SER A 56 -27.94 27.16 -11.17
C SER A 56 -27.04 25.99 -10.76
N ASN A 57 -25.74 26.02 -11.12
CA ASN A 57 -24.74 25.07 -10.63
C ASN A 57 -24.67 25.14 -9.09
N LEU A 58 -24.44 26.34 -8.54
CA LEU A 58 -24.33 26.52 -7.08
C LEU A 58 -25.60 26.12 -6.32
N ALA A 59 -26.78 26.29 -6.94
CA ALA A 59 -28.04 25.83 -6.39
C ALA A 59 -28.12 24.29 -6.34
N LEU A 60 -27.71 23.59 -7.40
CA LEU A 60 -27.60 22.13 -7.40
C LEU A 60 -26.56 21.63 -6.40
N GLN A 61 -25.40 22.29 -6.32
CA GLN A 61 -24.38 21.94 -5.35
C GLN A 61 -24.90 22.09 -3.90
N ALA A 62 -25.71 23.12 -3.62
CA ALA A 62 -26.39 23.25 -2.33
C ALA A 62 -27.40 22.12 -2.10
N LEU A 63 -28.18 21.72 -3.12
CA LEU A 63 -29.10 20.58 -3.05
C LEU A 63 -28.36 19.25 -2.77
N VAL A 64 -27.18 19.06 -3.37
CA VAL A 64 -26.32 17.90 -3.09
C VAL A 64 -25.94 17.84 -1.61
N GLN A 65 -25.55 18.97 -1.02
CA GLN A 65 -25.24 19.04 0.41
C GLN A 65 -26.49 18.81 1.28
N LEU A 66 -27.63 19.40 0.92
CA LEU A 66 -28.91 19.20 1.63
C LEU A 66 -29.37 17.74 1.60
N SER A 67 -29.15 17.04 0.49
CA SER A 67 -29.42 15.59 0.40
C SER A 67 -28.52 14.75 1.30
N SER A 68 -27.38 15.29 1.74
CA SER A 68 -26.33 14.63 2.53
C SER A 68 -26.42 14.93 4.04
N VAL A 69 -27.51 15.56 4.47
CA VAL A 69 -27.75 15.90 5.87
C VAL A 69 -27.96 14.64 6.73
N ARG A 70 -27.26 14.60 7.88
CA ARG A 70 -27.27 13.45 8.79
C ARG A 70 -28.66 13.17 9.37
N ARG A 71 -29.00 11.89 9.55
CA ARG A 71 -30.25 11.45 10.20
C ARG A 71 -30.53 12.11 11.55
N SER A 72 -29.50 12.37 12.36
CA SER A 72 -29.61 13.02 13.68
C SER A 72 -30.08 14.47 13.62
N LEU A 73 -30.12 15.12 12.45
CA LEU A 73 -30.71 16.44 12.32
C LEU A 73 -32.22 16.40 12.53
N PHE A 74 -32.89 15.33 12.12
CA PHE A 74 -34.35 15.22 12.19
C PHE A 74 -34.80 14.72 13.56
N SER A 75 -35.77 15.42 14.16
CA SER A 75 -36.32 15.07 15.48
C SER A 75 -37.30 13.91 15.40
N SER A 76 -37.99 13.75 14.26
CA SER A 76 -38.95 12.67 14.01
C SER A 76 -38.76 12.00 12.64
N GLU A 77 -39.16 10.72 12.55
CA GLU A 77 -39.19 9.98 11.27
C GLU A 77 -40.18 10.60 10.27
N LYS A 78 -41.26 11.23 10.76
CA LYS A 78 -42.24 11.92 9.92
C LYS A 78 -41.62 13.12 9.19
N GLU A 79 -40.87 13.97 9.90
CA GLU A 79 -40.20 15.13 9.30
C GLU A 79 -39.15 14.70 8.28
N ARG A 80 -38.36 13.66 8.59
CA ARG A 80 -37.40 13.08 7.65
C ARG A 80 -38.07 12.54 6.39
N THR A 81 -39.23 11.90 6.54
CA THR A 81 -39.99 11.37 5.40
C THR A 81 -40.58 12.49 4.53
N ALA A 82 -41.09 13.57 5.15
CA ALA A 82 -41.58 14.74 4.43
C ALA A 82 -40.45 15.45 3.67
N PHE A 83 -39.28 15.60 4.29
CA PHE A 83 -38.08 16.17 3.67
C PHE A 83 -37.61 15.33 2.47
N LEU A 84 -37.59 13.99 2.62
CA LEU A 84 -37.26 13.08 1.53
C LEU A 84 -38.29 13.14 0.39
N GLN A 85 -39.59 13.26 0.71
CA GLN A 85 -40.64 13.40 -0.29
C GLN A 85 -40.47 14.68 -1.11
N ALA A 86 -40.19 15.82 -0.47
CA ALA A 86 -39.92 17.09 -1.15
C ALA A 86 -38.69 16.97 -2.10
N LEU A 87 -37.63 16.30 -1.63
CA LEU A 87 -36.43 16.06 -2.43
C LEU A 87 -36.72 15.21 -3.67
N MET A 88 -37.46 14.12 -3.49
CA MET A 88 -37.86 13.22 -4.58
C MET A 88 -38.72 13.94 -5.61
N THR A 89 -39.71 14.72 -5.16
CA THR A 89 -40.57 15.51 -6.06
C THR A 89 -39.78 16.57 -6.83
N GLY A 90 -38.83 17.25 -6.19
CA GLY A 90 -37.92 18.18 -6.86
C GLY A 90 -37.05 17.50 -7.93
N ILE A 91 -36.46 16.35 -7.61
CA ILE A 91 -35.67 15.56 -8.57
C ILE A 91 -36.52 15.11 -9.76
N GLN A 92 -37.74 14.62 -9.52
CA GLN A 92 -38.67 14.21 -10.58
C GLN A 92 -39.05 15.39 -11.50
N SER A 93 -39.29 16.57 -10.92
CA SER A 93 -39.56 17.80 -11.68
C SER A 93 -38.40 18.18 -12.60
N VAL A 94 -37.15 18.10 -12.11
CA VAL A 94 -35.95 18.35 -12.92
C VAL A 94 -35.80 17.30 -14.03
N MET A 95 -36.00 16.01 -13.74
CA MET A 95 -35.94 14.95 -14.77
C MET A 95 -37.00 15.11 -15.86
N THR A 96 -38.20 15.56 -15.50
CA THR A 96 -39.32 15.72 -16.43
C THR A 96 -39.17 16.98 -17.29
N SER A 97 -38.77 18.09 -16.67
CA SER A 97 -38.60 19.37 -17.37
C SER A 97 -37.34 19.42 -18.23
N GLN A 98 -36.31 18.63 -17.91
CA GLN A 98 -34.97 18.64 -18.52
C GLN A 98 -34.29 20.01 -18.57
N LYS A 99 -34.84 21.01 -17.88
CA LYS A 99 -34.39 22.39 -17.94
C LYS A 99 -33.05 22.53 -17.25
N GLY A 100 -32.09 23.16 -17.92
CA GLY A 100 -30.75 23.44 -17.39
C GLY A 100 -29.75 22.28 -17.47
N LEU A 101 -30.18 21.09 -17.90
CA LEU A 101 -29.32 19.90 -18.08
C LEU A 101 -28.53 19.90 -19.39
N GLU A 102 -28.75 20.90 -20.25
CA GLU A 102 -27.93 21.16 -21.46
C GLU A 102 -26.52 21.65 -21.10
N HIS A 103 -26.36 22.22 -19.89
CA HIS A 103 -25.07 22.69 -19.39
C HIS A 103 -24.34 21.59 -18.63
N ILE A 104 -23.07 21.35 -18.99
CA ILE A 104 -22.22 20.27 -18.44
C ILE A 104 -22.12 20.35 -16.91
N ASP A 105 -21.92 21.56 -16.37
CA ASP A 105 -21.79 21.81 -14.93
C ASP A 105 -23.04 21.41 -14.13
N ASN A 106 -24.22 21.83 -14.59
CA ASN A 106 -25.48 21.48 -13.96
C ASN A 106 -25.76 19.99 -14.08
N TYR A 107 -25.46 19.43 -15.24
CA TYR A 107 -25.63 18.02 -15.51
C TYR A 107 -24.76 17.16 -14.58
N HIS A 108 -23.51 17.56 -14.35
CA HIS A 108 -22.59 16.89 -13.42
C HIS A 108 -23.10 16.94 -11.97
N GLU A 109 -23.46 18.12 -11.46
CA GLU A 109 -24.00 18.26 -10.09
C GLU A 109 -25.34 17.54 -9.91
N PHE A 110 -26.16 17.44 -10.96
CA PHE A 110 -27.39 16.66 -10.92
C PHE A 110 -27.10 15.14 -10.83
N CYS A 111 -26.12 14.62 -11.59
CA CYS A 111 -25.70 13.22 -11.46
C CYS A 111 -25.15 12.93 -10.05
N ARG A 112 -24.39 13.87 -9.48
CA ARG A 112 -23.89 13.80 -8.10
C ARG A 112 -25.03 13.79 -7.08
N LEU A 113 -26.06 14.60 -7.26
CA LEU A 113 -27.27 14.61 -6.42
C LEU A 113 -27.95 13.24 -6.40
N LEU A 114 -28.11 12.62 -7.58
CA LEU A 114 -28.67 11.27 -7.70
C LEU A 114 -27.81 10.22 -6.99
N GLY A 115 -26.48 10.25 -7.20
CA GLY A 115 -25.55 9.35 -6.52
C GLY A 115 -25.59 9.47 -5.00
N ARG A 116 -25.77 10.69 -4.47
CA ARG A 116 -25.82 11.01 -3.03
C ARG A 116 -27.16 10.66 -2.38
N LEU A 117 -28.27 10.76 -3.10
CA LEU A 117 -29.60 10.44 -2.59
C LEU A 117 -29.63 9.05 -1.90
N LYS A 118 -29.15 8.00 -2.57
CA LYS A 118 -29.16 6.65 -2.01
C LYS A 118 -28.07 6.42 -0.93
N ALA A 119 -27.03 7.23 -0.89
CA ALA A 119 -26.02 7.16 0.16
C ALA A 119 -26.56 7.65 1.51
N SER A 120 -27.45 8.65 1.50
CA SER A 120 -27.98 9.30 2.70
C SER A 120 -29.28 8.68 3.24
N TYR A 121 -30.03 7.98 2.38
CA TYR A 121 -31.32 7.39 2.71
C TYR A 121 -31.33 5.87 2.47
N GLN A 122 -31.95 5.14 3.39
CA GLN A 122 -32.07 3.68 3.25
C GLN A 122 -33.12 3.34 2.16
N LEU A 123 -32.97 2.20 1.49
CA LEU A 123 -33.93 1.78 0.46
C LEU A 123 -35.35 1.65 1.03
N SER A 124 -35.47 1.19 2.29
CA SER A 124 -36.73 1.11 3.02
C SER A 124 -37.38 2.47 3.30
N GLU A 125 -36.62 3.57 3.30
CA GLU A 125 -37.15 4.94 3.41
C GLU A 125 -37.63 5.44 2.04
N LEU A 126 -36.84 5.20 0.98
CA LEU A 126 -37.16 5.60 -0.40
C LEU A 126 -38.44 4.92 -0.90
N VAL A 127 -38.62 3.64 -0.61
CA VAL A 127 -39.80 2.85 -0.99
C VAL A 127 -41.11 3.37 -0.38
N LYS A 128 -41.04 4.04 0.78
CA LYS A 128 -42.22 4.63 1.44
C LYS A 128 -42.69 5.93 0.77
N THR A 129 -41.88 6.54 -0.11
CA THR A 129 -42.23 7.78 -0.79
C THR A 129 -43.25 7.56 -1.90
N HIS A 130 -44.14 8.52 -2.08
CA HIS A 130 -45.11 8.48 -3.18
C HIS A 130 -44.38 8.75 -4.51
N GLY A 131 -44.62 7.89 -5.51
CA GLY A 131 -44.01 8.03 -6.85
C GLY A 131 -42.64 7.36 -7.02
N PHE A 132 -42.17 6.53 -6.07
CA PHE A 132 -40.86 5.87 -6.17
C PHE A 132 -40.68 5.04 -7.45
N ASN A 133 -41.70 4.30 -7.90
CA ASN A 133 -41.62 3.50 -9.13
C ASN A 133 -41.46 4.37 -10.38
N GLU A 134 -42.22 5.46 -10.48
CA GLU A 134 -42.13 6.41 -11.59
C GLU A 134 -40.75 7.09 -11.60
N TRP A 135 -40.25 7.47 -10.42
CA TRP A 135 -38.89 7.97 -10.26
C TRP A 135 -37.85 6.95 -10.74
N LEU A 136 -38.00 5.68 -10.39
CA LEU A 136 -37.05 4.63 -10.75
C LEU A 136 -36.99 4.40 -12.26
N GLU A 137 -38.14 4.40 -12.94
CA GLU A 137 -38.22 4.30 -14.40
C GLU A 137 -37.62 5.54 -15.09
N MET A 138 -37.91 6.74 -14.57
CA MET A 138 -37.31 7.99 -15.06
C MET A 138 -35.79 8.03 -14.86
N ALA A 139 -35.31 7.59 -13.70
CA ALA A 139 -33.88 7.49 -13.41
C ALA A 139 -33.19 6.47 -14.32
N GLY A 140 -33.86 5.35 -14.64
CA GLY A 140 -33.39 4.36 -15.62
C GLY A 140 -33.25 4.97 -17.02
N SER A 141 -34.32 5.60 -17.53
CA SER A 141 -34.32 6.27 -18.82
C SER A 141 -33.28 7.40 -18.90
N PHE A 142 -33.17 8.20 -17.85
CA PHE A 142 -32.16 9.25 -17.73
C PHE A 142 -30.74 8.66 -17.76
N THR A 143 -30.48 7.60 -17.00
CA THR A 143 -29.17 6.93 -16.99
C THR A 143 -28.82 6.39 -18.39
N ILE A 144 -29.75 5.73 -19.08
CA ILE A 144 -29.50 5.21 -20.44
C ILE A 144 -29.16 6.33 -21.42
N LYS A 145 -29.91 7.44 -21.42
CA LYS A 145 -29.60 8.61 -22.26
C LYS A 145 -28.25 9.24 -21.90
N SER A 146 -27.94 9.27 -20.62
CA SER A 146 -26.68 9.78 -20.07
C SER A 146 -25.49 8.96 -20.53
N LEU A 147 -25.64 7.64 -20.53
CA LEU A 147 -24.64 6.70 -21.03
C LEU A 147 -24.44 6.87 -22.54
N GLN A 148 -25.53 6.93 -23.32
CA GLN A 148 -25.47 7.13 -24.78
C GLN A 148 -24.74 8.42 -25.18
N ASN A 149 -24.88 9.48 -24.38
CA ASN A 149 -24.18 10.75 -24.55
C ASN A 149 -22.87 10.84 -23.72
N TRP A 150 -22.10 9.76 -23.69
CA TRP A 150 -20.89 9.61 -22.87
C TRP A 150 -19.89 10.78 -23.01
N GLN A 151 -19.77 11.39 -24.18
CA GLN A 151 -18.86 12.52 -24.43
C GLN A 151 -19.12 13.72 -23.52
N TYR A 152 -20.38 13.95 -23.14
CA TYR A 152 -20.76 15.05 -22.26
C TYR A 152 -20.80 14.64 -20.78
N SER A 153 -20.85 13.34 -20.50
CA SER A 153 -21.15 12.79 -19.17
C SER A 153 -20.02 11.94 -18.57
N MET A 154 -18.87 11.82 -19.24
CA MET A 154 -17.78 10.90 -18.87
C MET A 154 -17.38 10.97 -17.38
N ASN A 155 -17.21 12.18 -16.84
CA ASN A 155 -16.87 12.41 -15.43
C ASN A 155 -18.05 12.24 -14.46
N SER A 156 -19.24 11.91 -14.95
CA SER A 156 -20.49 11.82 -14.19
C SER A 156 -21.07 10.40 -14.17
N ILE A 157 -20.63 9.53 -15.07
CA ILE A 157 -21.13 8.14 -15.21
C ILE A 157 -20.93 7.34 -13.92
N HIS A 158 -19.80 7.52 -13.23
CA HIS A 158 -19.50 6.80 -11.99
C HIS A 158 -20.54 7.09 -10.87
N TYR A 159 -21.08 8.31 -10.78
CA TYR A 159 -22.15 8.63 -9.81
C TYR A 159 -23.44 7.88 -10.11
N LEU A 160 -23.79 7.75 -11.38
CA LEU A 160 -24.98 7.01 -11.81
C LEU A 160 -24.80 5.50 -11.56
N LEU A 161 -23.65 4.93 -11.91
CA LEU A 161 -23.34 3.53 -11.58
C LEU A 161 -23.32 3.29 -10.07
N ALA A 162 -22.78 4.23 -9.28
CA ALA A 162 -22.79 4.14 -7.82
C ALA A 162 -24.21 4.19 -7.25
N LEU A 163 -25.12 4.99 -7.82
CA LEU A 163 -26.55 4.95 -7.45
C LEU A 163 -27.12 3.54 -7.64
N TRP A 164 -26.97 2.97 -8.84
CA TRP A 164 -27.51 1.64 -9.16
C TRP A 164 -26.87 0.55 -8.31
N GLY A 165 -25.56 0.58 -8.11
CA GLY A 165 -24.85 -0.36 -7.24
C GLY A 165 -25.36 -0.32 -5.80
N ARG A 166 -25.58 0.87 -5.23
CA ARG A 166 -26.14 1.02 -3.87
C ARG A 166 -27.63 0.64 -3.79
N LEU A 167 -28.40 0.78 -4.86
CA LEU A 167 -29.79 0.31 -4.93
C LEU A 167 -29.83 -1.22 -4.94
N VAL A 168 -29.02 -1.86 -5.77
CA VAL A 168 -28.92 -3.33 -5.86
C VAL A 168 -28.44 -3.93 -4.54
N ALA A 169 -27.37 -3.40 -3.94
CA ALA A 169 -26.83 -3.89 -2.67
C ALA A 169 -27.84 -3.76 -1.50
N ALA A 170 -28.77 -2.80 -1.59
CA ALA A 170 -29.79 -2.59 -0.56
C ALA A 170 -31.03 -3.47 -0.74
N LEU A 171 -31.17 -4.14 -1.89
CA LEU A 171 -32.35 -4.94 -2.24
C LEU A 171 -32.62 -6.13 -1.28
N PRO A 172 -31.61 -6.89 -0.81
CA PRO A 172 -31.84 -8.03 0.11
C PRO A 172 -32.44 -7.61 1.46
N TYR A 173 -32.32 -6.34 1.85
CA TYR A 173 -32.81 -5.81 3.11
C TYR A 173 -34.27 -5.32 3.04
N LEU A 174 -34.90 -5.43 1.87
CA LEU A 174 -36.32 -5.12 1.70
C LEU A 174 -37.17 -6.27 2.28
N ARG A 175 -38.03 -6.00 3.27
CA ARG A 175 -38.89 -7.03 3.87
C ARG A 175 -39.87 -7.59 2.84
N ALA A 176 -39.96 -8.92 2.74
CA ALA A 176 -40.72 -9.64 1.71
C ALA A 176 -42.25 -9.68 1.92
N ASP A 177 -42.77 -9.05 2.98
CA ASP A 177 -44.14 -9.31 3.47
C ASP A 177 -45.24 -8.44 2.81
N VAL A 178 -44.92 -7.60 1.82
CA VAL A 178 -45.90 -6.71 1.15
C VAL A 178 -45.82 -6.86 -0.37
N THR A 179 -46.95 -7.12 -1.03
CA THR A 179 -47.08 -7.26 -2.50
C THR A 179 -46.48 -6.10 -3.31
N ASP A 180 -46.51 -4.87 -2.78
CA ASP A 180 -45.91 -3.70 -3.40
C ASP A 180 -44.37 -3.74 -3.43
N SER A 181 -43.75 -4.36 -2.42
CA SER A 181 -42.29 -4.53 -2.32
C SER A 181 -41.76 -5.50 -3.38
N GLN A 182 -42.53 -6.53 -3.74
CA GLN A 182 -42.18 -7.45 -4.83
C GLN A 182 -42.27 -6.79 -6.21
N ARG A 183 -43.30 -5.96 -6.44
CA ARG A 183 -43.43 -5.20 -7.70
C ARG A 183 -42.27 -4.22 -7.89
N GLN A 184 -41.90 -3.48 -6.84
CA GLN A 184 -40.76 -2.57 -6.84
C GLN A 184 -39.43 -3.29 -7.10
N ALA A 185 -39.23 -4.45 -6.48
CA ALA A 185 -38.06 -5.29 -6.72
C ALA A 185 -37.99 -5.77 -8.19
N GLN A 186 -39.12 -6.10 -8.79
CA GLN A 186 -39.19 -6.51 -10.20
C GLN A 186 -38.92 -5.34 -11.16
N THR A 187 -39.48 -4.16 -10.89
CA THR A 187 -39.18 -2.94 -11.67
C THR A 187 -37.70 -2.59 -11.58
N LEU A 188 -37.10 -2.67 -10.38
CA LEU A 188 -35.66 -2.45 -10.20
C LEU A 188 -34.82 -3.42 -11.03
N ARG A 189 -35.15 -4.72 -11.01
CA ARG A 189 -34.47 -5.74 -11.84
C ARG A 189 -34.52 -5.38 -13.33
N SER A 190 -35.71 -5.04 -13.84
CA SER A 190 -35.90 -4.65 -15.24
C SER A 190 -35.08 -3.40 -15.62
N CYS A 191 -35.11 -2.34 -14.80
CA CYS A 191 -34.34 -1.12 -15.06
C CYS A 191 -32.82 -1.37 -15.02
N VAL A 192 -32.35 -2.14 -14.03
CA VAL A 192 -30.94 -2.48 -13.87
C VAL A 192 -30.43 -3.24 -15.10
N LEU A 193 -31.17 -4.22 -15.61
CA LEU A 193 -30.77 -4.97 -16.80
C LEU A 193 -30.61 -4.04 -18.02
N GLN A 194 -31.58 -3.16 -18.26
CA GLN A 194 -31.52 -2.21 -19.37
C GLN A 194 -30.34 -1.23 -19.23
N VAL A 195 -30.04 -0.76 -18.02
CA VAL A 195 -28.91 0.14 -17.76
C VAL A 195 -27.58 -0.57 -18.03
N VAL A 196 -27.42 -1.83 -17.59
CA VAL A 196 -26.19 -2.61 -17.81
C VAL A 196 -25.98 -2.93 -19.28
N GLU A 197 -27.03 -3.38 -19.99
CA GLU A 197 -26.94 -3.65 -21.44
C GLU A 197 -26.61 -2.38 -22.23
N ALA A 198 -27.24 -1.25 -21.89
CA ALA A 198 -26.93 0.04 -22.50
C ALA A 198 -25.49 0.48 -22.21
N TYR A 199 -25.02 0.32 -20.96
CA TYR A 199 -23.64 0.63 -20.59
C TYR A 199 -22.65 -0.17 -21.42
N ILE A 200 -22.78 -1.51 -21.44
CA ILE A 200 -21.89 -2.40 -22.20
C ILE A 200 -21.87 -1.99 -23.67
N LYS A 201 -23.04 -1.84 -24.28
CA LYS A 201 -23.13 -1.46 -25.70
C LYS A 201 -22.47 -0.12 -25.97
N THR A 202 -22.76 0.90 -25.17
CA THR A 202 -22.22 2.25 -25.40
C THR A 202 -20.70 2.29 -25.22
N MET A 203 -20.15 1.58 -24.23
CA MET A 203 -18.69 1.53 -24.08
C MET A 203 -18.01 0.83 -25.28
N LEU A 204 -18.64 -0.19 -25.88
CA LEU A 204 -18.12 -0.83 -27.09
C LEU A 204 -18.22 0.08 -28.34
N ASP A 205 -19.34 0.79 -28.49
CA ASP A 205 -19.57 1.72 -29.60
C ASP A 205 -18.69 2.98 -29.47
N SER A 206 -18.28 3.35 -28.24
CA SER A 206 -17.39 4.50 -27.99
C SER A 206 -16.04 4.35 -28.70
N VAL A 207 -15.54 3.12 -28.81
CA VAL A 207 -14.24 2.81 -29.44
C VAL A 207 -14.25 3.19 -30.92
N ASP A 208 -15.36 2.96 -31.63
CA ASP A 208 -15.47 3.32 -33.05
C ASP A 208 -15.31 4.83 -33.22
N ILE A 209 -15.91 5.61 -32.32
CA ILE A 209 -15.87 7.08 -32.36
C ILE A 209 -14.48 7.59 -32.02
N VAL A 210 -13.86 7.07 -30.95
CA VAL A 210 -12.50 7.45 -30.53
C VAL A 210 -11.50 7.19 -31.64
N VAL A 211 -11.49 5.97 -32.21
CA VAL A 211 -10.56 5.59 -33.28
C VAL A 211 -10.84 6.33 -34.60
N ALA A 212 -12.10 6.68 -34.89
CA ALA A 212 -12.44 7.50 -36.05
C ALA A 212 -12.04 8.97 -35.90
N SER A 213 -11.95 9.47 -34.66
CA SER A 213 -11.64 10.87 -34.35
C SER A 213 -10.15 11.22 -34.31
N ASP A 214 -9.25 10.22 -34.41
CA ASP A 214 -7.78 10.36 -34.46
C ASP A 214 -7.21 11.34 -33.42
N GLY A 215 -7.66 11.22 -32.16
CA GLY A 215 -7.22 12.06 -31.03
C GLY A 215 -8.02 13.36 -30.82
N GLY A 216 -9.13 13.55 -31.54
CA GLY A 216 -10.04 14.68 -31.33
C GLY A 216 -11.03 14.52 -30.16
N VAL A 217 -11.15 13.31 -29.61
CA VAL A 217 -12.02 12.97 -28.47
C VAL A 217 -11.20 12.21 -27.44
N ASP A 218 -11.36 12.56 -26.16
CA ASP A 218 -10.71 11.88 -25.05
C ASP A 218 -11.15 10.42 -24.98
N ASP A 219 -10.18 9.50 -24.85
CA ASP A 219 -10.45 8.06 -24.77
C ASP A 219 -10.82 7.66 -23.33
N PRO A 220 -12.02 7.11 -23.09
CA PRO A 220 -12.41 6.65 -21.75
C PRO A 220 -11.55 5.51 -21.19
N LEU A 221 -10.76 4.83 -22.02
CA LEU A 221 -9.78 3.81 -21.57
C LEU A 221 -8.47 4.41 -21.03
N GLU A 222 -8.20 5.70 -21.27
CA GLU A 222 -6.97 6.36 -20.80
C GLU A 222 -7.12 6.97 -19.40
N ASP A 223 -8.34 7.26 -18.97
CA ASP A 223 -8.65 7.68 -17.61
C ASP A 223 -8.72 6.48 -16.65
N GLU A 224 -7.55 6.07 -16.14
CA GLU A 224 -7.44 4.93 -15.24
C GLU A 224 -8.24 5.07 -13.94
N GLY A 225 -8.41 6.30 -13.44
CA GLY A 225 -9.15 6.57 -12.21
C GLY A 225 -10.63 6.27 -12.40
N SER A 226 -11.24 6.91 -13.40
CA SER A 226 -12.65 6.68 -13.76
C SER A 226 -12.91 5.24 -14.20
N LEU A 227 -12.01 4.65 -14.99
CA LEU A 227 -12.12 3.25 -15.40
C LEU A 227 -12.18 2.31 -14.19
N LYS A 228 -11.27 2.47 -13.24
CA LYS A 228 -11.23 1.64 -12.03
C LYS A 228 -12.51 1.79 -11.21
N GLU A 229 -13.00 3.00 -11.00
CA GLU A 229 -14.25 3.25 -10.29
C GLU A 229 -15.45 2.58 -10.97
N GLN A 230 -15.56 2.72 -12.30
CA GLN A 230 -16.64 2.08 -13.06
C GLN A 230 -16.58 0.54 -12.93
N MET A 231 -15.38 -0.03 -13.02
CA MET A 231 -15.17 -1.48 -12.88
C MET A 231 -15.40 -1.98 -11.44
N GLU A 232 -15.24 -1.15 -10.40
CA GLU A 232 -15.60 -1.54 -9.03
C GLU A 232 -17.11 -1.58 -8.80
N ARG A 233 -17.90 -0.76 -9.51
CA ARG A 233 -19.36 -0.70 -9.33
C ARG A 233 -20.12 -1.70 -10.21
N LEU A 234 -19.64 -1.95 -11.43
CA LEU A 234 -20.30 -2.82 -12.41
C LEU A 234 -20.67 -4.22 -11.88
N PRO A 235 -19.79 -4.93 -11.13
CA PRO A 235 -20.08 -6.30 -10.69
C PRO A 235 -21.26 -6.39 -9.73
N VAL A 236 -21.41 -5.40 -8.85
CA VAL A 236 -22.53 -5.34 -7.90
C VAL A 236 -23.85 -5.23 -8.65
N ILE A 237 -23.88 -4.44 -9.72
CA ILE A 237 -25.06 -4.24 -10.56
C ILE A 237 -25.35 -5.50 -11.38
N ALA A 238 -24.33 -6.08 -12.02
CA ALA A 238 -24.44 -7.25 -12.88
C ALA A 238 -24.99 -8.49 -12.15
N ARG A 239 -24.66 -8.65 -10.86
CA ARG A 239 -25.07 -9.82 -10.06
C ARG A 239 -26.56 -9.92 -9.78
N LEU A 240 -27.32 -8.83 -9.91
CA LEU A 240 -28.77 -8.89 -9.70
C LEU A 240 -29.43 -9.89 -10.66
N GLN A 241 -28.91 -10.01 -11.89
CA GLN A 241 -29.34 -10.96 -12.92
C GLN A 241 -28.13 -11.50 -13.67
N TYR A 242 -27.24 -12.19 -12.94
CA TYR A 242 -25.93 -12.57 -13.44
C TYR A 242 -25.97 -13.36 -14.74
N GLU A 243 -26.82 -14.39 -14.84
CA GLU A 243 -26.94 -15.26 -16.01
C GLU A 243 -27.26 -14.48 -17.30
N THR A 244 -28.22 -13.56 -17.25
CA THR A 244 -28.63 -12.77 -18.42
C THR A 244 -27.52 -11.80 -18.85
N VAL A 245 -26.90 -11.12 -17.88
CA VAL A 245 -25.80 -10.17 -18.16
C VAL A 245 -24.56 -10.91 -18.68
N ALA A 246 -24.20 -12.04 -18.08
CA ALA A 246 -23.09 -12.88 -18.52
C ALA A 246 -23.31 -13.44 -19.93
N GLN A 247 -24.54 -13.88 -20.25
CA GLN A 247 -24.89 -14.33 -21.59
C GLN A 247 -24.76 -13.20 -22.62
N TYR A 248 -25.21 -11.98 -22.28
CA TYR A 248 -25.07 -10.81 -23.14
C TYR A 248 -23.59 -10.46 -23.37
N LEU A 249 -22.79 -10.36 -22.31
CA LEU A 249 -21.34 -10.13 -22.38
C LEU A 249 -20.63 -11.18 -23.24
N LEU A 250 -20.96 -12.47 -23.03
CA LEU A 250 -20.39 -13.57 -23.79
C LEU A 250 -20.69 -13.43 -25.28
N SER A 251 -21.94 -13.10 -25.64
CA SER A 251 -22.33 -12.95 -27.05
C SER A 251 -21.58 -11.81 -27.75
N MET A 252 -21.39 -10.68 -27.07
CA MET A 252 -20.64 -9.54 -27.61
C MET A 252 -19.14 -9.86 -27.73
N PHE A 253 -18.58 -10.63 -26.79
CA PHE A 253 -17.19 -11.06 -26.81
C PHE A 253 -16.94 -12.06 -27.95
N GLU A 254 -17.73 -13.13 -28.05
CA GLU A 254 -17.58 -14.14 -29.11
C GLU A 254 -17.75 -13.53 -30.51
N GLN A 255 -18.69 -12.58 -30.67
CA GLN A 255 -18.84 -11.83 -31.91
C GLN A 255 -17.57 -11.03 -32.22
N SER A 256 -17.06 -10.23 -31.27
CA SER A 256 -15.86 -9.40 -31.49
C SER A 256 -14.62 -10.24 -31.77
N LEU A 257 -14.45 -11.37 -31.07
CA LEU A 257 -13.34 -12.30 -31.24
C LEU A 257 -13.36 -12.95 -32.64
N THR A 258 -14.52 -13.38 -33.11
CA THR A 258 -14.66 -13.99 -34.45
C THR A 258 -14.27 -13.00 -35.55
N HIS A 259 -14.69 -11.73 -35.44
CA HIS A 259 -14.31 -10.68 -36.39
C HIS A 259 -12.81 -10.36 -36.31
N TYR A 260 -12.22 -10.43 -35.12
CA TYR A 260 -10.79 -10.20 -34.91
C TYR A 260 -9.94 -11.32 -35.55
N GLU A 261 -10.29 -12.58 -35.35
CA GLU A 261 -9.62 -13.73 -35.99
C GLU A 261 -9.64 -13.63 -37.52
N GLN A 262 -10.80 -13.29 -38.10
CA GLN A 262 -10.94 -13.06 -39.54
C GLN A 262 -10.07 -11.87 -40.00
N GLY A 263 -10.09 -10.77 -39.25
CA GLY A 263 -9.31 -9.57 -39.55
C GLY A 263 -7.79 -9.81 -39.58
N ILE A 264 -7.28 -10.65 -38.69
CA ILE A 264 -5.84 -10.99 -38.62
C ILE A 264 -5.38 -11.69 -39.91
N THR A 265 -6.18 -12.60 -40.47
CA THR A 265 -5.82 -13.32 -41.71
C THR A 265 -5.79 -12.42 -42.94
N LEU A 266 -6.47 -11.27 -42.90
CA LEU A 266 -6.65 -10.32 -44.01
C LEU A 266 -5.82 -9.04 -43.84
N ALA A 267 -4.87 -9.01 -42.89
CA ALA A 267 -4.24 -7.81 -42.31
C ALA A 267 -3.25 -7.03 -43.21
N SER A 268 -3.42 -7.06 -44.53
CA SER A 268 -2.52 -6.39 -45.49
C SER A 268 -2.93 -4.96 -45.86
N SER A 269 -4.16 -4.52 -45.56
CA SER A 269 -4.69 -3.20 -45.96
C SER A 269 -4.85 -2.21 -44.79
N PRO A 270 -4.67 -0.89 -45.02
CA PRO A 270 -4.77 0.13 -43.96
C PRO A 270 -6.18 0.21 -43.34
N GLN A 271 -7.23 -0.04 -44.13
CA GLN A 271 -8.61 -0.09 -43.64
C GLN A 271 -8.85 -1.28 -42.71
N VAL A 272 -8.22 -2.44 -42.99
CA VAL A 272 -8.30 -3.60 -42.10
C VAL A 272 -7.53 -3.33 -40.80
N ARG A 273 -6.41 -2.60 -40.86
CA ARG A 273 -5.65 -2.20 -39.66
C ARG A 273 -6.45 -1.28 -38.74
N GLN A 274 -7.18 -0.31 -39.28
CA GLN A 274 -8.07 0.54 -38.47
C GLN A 274 -9.21 -0.27 -37.83
N LYS A 275 -9.80 -1.21 -38.58
CA LYS A 275 -10.82 -2.12 -38.03
C LYS A 275 -10.26 -3.03 -36.93
N LEU A 276 -9.01 -3.48 -37.05
CA LEU A 276 -8.34 -4.27 -36.01
C LEU A 276 -8.13 -3.46 -34.74
N LEU A 277 -7.74 -2.18 -34.83
CA LEU A 277 -7.61 -1.30 -33.67
C LEU A 277 -8.96 -1.10 -32.94
N ILE A 278 -10.04 -0.90 -33.70
CA ILE A 278 -11.40 -0.83 -33.13
C ILE A 278 -11.74 -2.13 -32.39
N LEU A 279 -11.47 -3.29 -33.00
CA LEU A 279 -11.73 -4.58 -32.36
C LEU A 279 -10.86 -4.76 -31.09
N GLU A 280 -9.59 -4.35 -31.11
CA GLU A 280 -8.70 -4.38 -29.95
C GLU A 280 -9.21 -3.49 -28.81
N GLY A 281 -9.70 -2.28 -29.09
CA GLY A 281 -10.33 -1.42 -28.08
C GLY A 281 -11.63 -1.99 -27.52
N ARG A 282 -12.48 -2.60 -28.36
CA ARG A 282 -13.70 -3.30 -27.90
C ARG A 282 -13.36 -4.48 -27.00
N MET A 283 -12.35 -5.27 -27.37
CA MET A 283 -11.86 -6.38 -26.55
C MET A 283 -11.22 -5.90 -25.24
N THR A 284 -10.62 -4.71 -25.22
CA THR A 284 -10.07 -4.10 -24.00
C THR A 284 -11.19 -3.85 -22.98
N TRP A 285 -12.27 -3.19 -23.40
CA TRP A 285 -13.47 -2.99 -22.55
C TRP A 285 -14.04 -4.30 -22.04
N LEU A 286 -14.25 -5.27 -22.94
CA LEU A 286 -14.79 -6.58 -22.56
C LEU A 286 -13.89 -7.32 -21.58
N THR A 287 -12.57 -7.25 -21.75
CA THR A 287 -11.61 -7.89 -20.84
C THR A 287 -11.66 -7.24 -19.45
N TYR A 288 -11.74 -5.91 -19.36
CA TYR A 288 -11.94 -5.21 -18.08
C TYR A 288 -13.27 -5.57 -17.41
N MET A 289 -14.37 -5.59 -18.17
CA MET A 289 -15.68 -5.98 -17.65
C MET A 289 -15.66 -7.41 -17.12
N VAL A 290 -15.11 -8.36 -17.88
CA VAL A 290 -14.98 -9.77 -17.43
C VAL A 290 -14.08 -9.88 -16.19
N ALA A 291 -12.94 -9.19 -16.16
CA ALA A 291 -12.05 -9.16 -15.00
C ALA A 291 -12.77 -8.67 -13.75
N SER A 292 -13.53 -7.57 -13.86
CA SER A 292 -14.25 -6.99 -12.72
C SER A 292 -15.36 -7.91 -12.18
N VAL A 293 -16.12 -8.52 -13.08
CA VAL A 293 -17.22 -9.43 -12.75
C VAL A 293 -16.71 -10.66 -11.98
N ILE A 294 -15.56 -11.18 -12.39
CA ILE A 294 -14.85 -12.25 -11.70
C ILE A 294 -14.32 -11.74 -10.36
N ASP A 295 -13.56 -10.63 -10.33
CA ASP A 295 -12.86 -10.14 -9.13
C ASP A 295 -13.78 -9.83 -7.94
N ALA A 296 -15.02 -9.41 -8.21
CA ALA A 296 -15.99 -9.12 -7.16
C ALA A 296 -16.39 -10.36 -6.32
N GLN A 297 -15.94 -11.56 -6.68
CA GLN A 297 -16.20 -12.79 -5.94
C GLN A 297 -15.26 -12.88 -4.74
N SER A 298 -15.77 -12.73 -3.52
CA SER A 298 -15.00 -13.16 -2.35
C SER A 298 -14.90 -14.68 -2.37
N ALA A 299 -13.69 -15.23 -2.24
CA ALA A 299 -13.46 -16.67 -2.14
C ALA A 299 -14.22 -17.34 -0.97
N SER A 300 -14.79 -16.55 -0.05
CA SER A 300 -15.45 -16.97 1.18
C SER A 300 -16.99 -16.98 1.16
N ASP A 301 -17.65 -16.68 0.02
CA ASP A 301 -19.13 -16.62 0.00
C ASP A 301 -19.75 -18.03 -0.14
N PRO A 302 -20.48 -18.57 0.86
CA PRO A 302 -21.01 -19.93 0.85
C PRO A 302 -22.29 -20.11 0.03
N HIS A 303 -22.83 -19.04 -0.57
CA HIS A 303 -24.10 -19.05 -1.32
C HIS A 303 -23.94 -19.21 -2.84
N LYS A 304 -22.80 -19.71 -3.32
CA LYS A 304 -22.53 -19.88 -4.75
C LYS A 304 -23.59 -20.75 -5.43
N GLY A 305 -24.25 -20.20 -6.45
CA GLY A 305 -25.01 -20.99 -7.40
C GLY A 305 -24.04 -21.70 -8.36
N GLN A 306 -24.17 -23.02 -8.52
CA GLN A 306 -23.38 -23.79 -9.51
C GLN A 306 -23.49 -23.20 -10.94
N ALA A 307 -24.58 -22.50 -11.25
CA ALA A 307 -24.79 -21.83 -12.52
C ALA A 307 -23.85 -20.61 -12.73
N GLU A 308 -23.49 -19.87 -11.68
CA GLU A 308 -22.65 -18.67 -11.80
C GLU A 308 -21.22 -19.05 -12.21
N LEU A 309 -20.67 -20.10 -11.57
CA LEU A 309 -19.34 -20.65 -11.89
C LEU A 309 -19.23 -21.14 -13.34
N LEU A 310 -20.31 -21.70 -13.90
CA LEU A 310 -20.37 -22.13 -15.30
C LEU A 310 -20.25 -20.92 -16.25
N TRP A 311 -20.90 -19.81 -15.93
CA TRP A 311 -20.82 -18.58 -16.73
C TRP A 311 -19.44 -17.91 -16.61
N ASP A 312 -18.83 -17.92 -15.43
CA ASP A 312 -17.47 -17.43 -15.23
C ASP A 312 -16.45 -18.20 -16.08
N GLY A 313 -16.57 -19.53 -16.13
CA GLY A 313 -15.71 -20.37 -16.96
C GLY A 313 -15.90 -20.09 -18.45
N ARG A 314 -17.15 -19.85 -18.91
CA ARG A 314 -17.42 -19.48 -20.32
C ARG A 314 -16.84 -18.11 -20.69
N LEU A 315 -16.98 -17.11 -19.83
CA LEU A 315 -16.39 -15.78 -20.04
C LEU A 315 -14.86 -15.85 -20.05
N SER A 316 -14.28 -16.59 -19.10
CA SER A 316 -12.84 -16.82 -19.00
C SER A 316 -12.28 -17.51 -20.26
N ARG A 317 -13.01 -18.49 -20.82
CA ARG A 317 -12.65 -19.14 -22.07
C ARG A 317 -12.42 -18.16 -23.22
N CYS A 318 -13.27 -17.13 -23.34
CA CYS A 318 -13.12 -16.12 -24.39
C CYS A 318 -11.85 -15.29 -24.23
N VAL A 319 -11.51 -14.92 -22.98
CA VAL A 319 -10.27 -14.19 -22.69
C VAL A 319 -9.04 -15.05 -23.01
N PHE A 320 -9.04 -16.33 -22.65
CA PHE A 320 -7.94 -17.25 -22.98
C PHE A 320 -7.81 -17.52 -24.48
N LYS A 321 -8.92 -17.64 -25.22
CA LYS A 321 -8.88 -17.73 -26.69
C LYS A 321 -8.28 -16.46 -27.29
N LEU A 322 -8.67 -15.29 -26.80
CA LEU A 322 -8.08 -14.01 -27.23
C LEU A 322 -6.57 -13.97 -27.01
N ILE A 323 -6.09 -14.43 -25.85
CA ILE A 323 -4.66 -14.53 -25.55
C ILE A 323 -3.94 -15.40 -26.57
N GLN A 324 -4.49 -16.58 -26.88
CA GLN A 324 -3.92 -17.49 -27.88
C GLN A 324 -3.82 -16.86 -29.27
N VAL A 325 -4.85 -16.11 -29.69
CA VAL A 325 -4.87 -15.41 -30.99
C VAL A 325 -3.83 -14.28 -31.05
N ILE A 326 -3.71 -13.49 -29.98
CA ILE A 326 -2.72 -12.39 -29.88
C ILE A 326 -1.31 -12.98 -29.90
N ASP A 327 -1.05 -14.03 -29.13
CA ASP A 327 0.28 -14.63 -29.03
C ASP A 327 0.66 -15.37 -30.32
N PHE A 328 -0.31 -15.98 -31.02
CA PHE A 328 -0.08 -16.54 -32.35
C PHE A 328 0.38 -15.45 -33.34
N ARG A 329 -0.30 -14.29 -33.36
CA ARG A 329 0.08 -13.13 -34.18
C ARG A 329 1.46 -12.59 -33.79
N LEU A 330 1.73 -12.45 -32.50
CA LEU A 330 2.98 -11.88 -31.98
C LEU A 330 4.19 -12.77 -32.30
N ASN A 331 4.06 -14.09 -32.08
CA ASN A 331 5.12 -15.06 -32.34
C ASN A 331 5.33 -15.28 -33.84
N GLY A 332 4.26 -15.35 -34.63
CA GLY A 332 4.34 -15.52 -36.09
C GLY A 332 5.00 -14.35 -36.82
N THR A 333 5.06 -13.17 -36.19
CA THR A 333 5.66 -11.95 -36.75
C THR A 333 6.97 -11.54 -36.05
N ALA A 334 7.54 -12.42 -35.22
CA ALA A 334 8.75 -12.16 -34.45
C ALA A 334 8.72 -10.84 -33.66
N GLY A 335 7.56 -10.48 -33.11
CA GLY A 335 7.38 -9.27 -32.29
C GLY A 335 6.92 -8.01 -33.03
N GLN A 336 6.67 -8.06 -34.34
CA GLN A 336 6.15 -6.91 -35.11
C GLN A 336 4.61 -6.77 -35.03
N GLY A 337 3.89 -7.87 -34.87
CA GLY A 337 2.43 -7.95 -34.79
C GLY A 337 1.89 -7.68 -33.39
N LYS A 338 2.38 -6.63 -32.72
CA LYS A 338 1.89 -6.22 -31.40
C LYS A 338 0.43 -5.75 -31.48
N CYS A 339 -0.38 -6.13 -30.51
CA CYS A 339 -1.68 -5.53 -30.24
C CYS A 339 -1.52 -4.15 -29.59
N ASP A 340 -2.62 -3.43 -29.44
CA ASP A 340 -2.70 -2.21 -28.64
C ASP A 340 -2.17 -2.45 -27.20
N PRO A 341 -1.24 -1.63 -26.69
CA PRO A 341 -0.80 -1.64 -25.30
C PRO A 341 -1.95 -1.71 -24.27
N LYS A 342 -3.08 -1.05 -24.54
CA LYS A 342 -4.25 -1.01 -23.63
C LYS A 342 -4.86 -2.40 -23.44
N LEU A 343 -4.93 -3.18 -24.51
CA LEU A 343 -5.42 -4.55 -24.47
C LEU A 343 -4.50 -5.44 -23.64
N GLU A 344 -3.19 -5.26 -23.78
CA GLU A 344 -2.21 -6.03 -23.00
C GLU A 344 -2.32 -5.75 -21.49
N ILE A 345 -2.50 -4.49 -21.10
CA ILE A 345 -2.73 -4.10 -19.69
C ILE A 345 -4.05 -4.69 -19.17
N ALA A 346 -5.11 -4.68 -19.97
CA ALA A 346 -6.39 -5.29 -19.59
C ALA A 346 -6.27 -6.79 -19.34
N LEU A 347 -5.50 -7.52 -20.17
CA LEU A 347 -5.22 -8.95 -19.98
C LEU A 347 -4.46 -9.21 -18.68
N LEU A 348 -3.48 -8.37 -18.33
CA LEU A 348 -2.75 -8.46 -17.06
C LEU A 348 -3.67 -8.23 -15.85
N ASN A 349 -4.57 -7.25 -15.94
CA ASN A 349 -5.60 -7.01 -14.91
C ASN A 349 -6.56 -8.19 -14.77
N TYR A 350 -6.95 -8.82 -15.88
CA TYR A 350 -7.72 -10.07 -15.84
C TYR A 350 -6.95 -11.19 -15.12
N PHE A 351 -5.64 -11.37 -15.36
CA PHE A 351 -4.87 -12.38 -14.65
C PHE A 351 -4.82 -12.15 -13.14
N ARG A 352 -4.69 -10.89 -12.67
CA ARG A 352 -4.77 -10.54 -11.25
C ARG A 352 -6.11 -10.97 -10.65
N ALA A 353 -7.21 -10.59 -11.30
CA ALA A 353 -8.57 -10.95 -10.90
C ALA A 353 -8.79 -12.47 -10.86
N PHE A 354 -8.46 -13.16 -11.96
CA PHE A 354 -8.64 -14.59 -12.10
C PHE A 354 -7.83 -15.37 -11.06
N LYS A 355 -6.57 -14.97 -10.81
CA LYS A 355 -5.72 -15.57 -9.79
C LYS A 355 -6.32 -15.40 -8.39
N LYS A 356 -6.77 -14.19 -8.05
CA LYS A 356 -7.35 -13.87 -6.74
C LYS A 356 -8.59 -14.71 -6.43
N VAL A 357 -9.37 -15.12 -7.42
CA VAL A 357 -10.63 -15.84 -7.20
C VAL A 357 -10.48 -17.35 -7.35
N TYR A 358 -9.82 -17.82 -8.41
CA TYR A 358 -9.83 -19.25 -8.77
C TYR A 358 -8.49 -19.96 -8.52
N MET A 359 -7.43 -19.21 -8.21
CA MET A 359 -6.08 -19.78 -8.03
C MET A 359 -5.53 -19.61 -6.61
N LEU A 360 -6.28 -18.96 -5.71
CA LEU A 360 -5.95 -18.91 -4.29
C LEU A 360 -6.37 -20.23 -3.63
N ASP A 361 -5.42 -20.85 -2.92
CA ASP A 361 -5.73 -21.92 -1.99
C ASP A 361 -6.62 -21.40 -0.87
N VAL A 362 -7.82 -21.97 -0.75
CA VAL A 362 -8.41 -22.13 0.58
C VAL A 362 -7.37 -22.89 1.41
N PRO A 363 -6.95 -22.41 2.60
CA PRO A 363 -6.03 -23.15 3.43
C PRO A 363 -6.63 -24.54 3.65
N THR A 364 -6.01 -25.54 3.02
CA THR A 364 -6.39 -26.93 3.23
C THR A 364 -6.34 -27.17 4.73
N SER A 365 -7.46 -27.63 5.28
CA SER A 365 -7.72 -27.95 6.68
C SER A 365 -6.86 -29.11 7.22
N GLN A 366 -5.70 -29.35 6.60
CA GLN A 366 -4.65 -30.25 7.10
C GLN A 366 -3.43 -29.49 7.65
N SER A 367 -3.41 -28.16 7.57
CA SER A 367 -2.36 -27.32 8.18
C SER A 367 -2.76 -26.63 9.50
N GLN A 368 -3.97 -26.88 10.01
CA GLN A 368 -4.37 -26.44 11.35
C GLN A 368 -3.93 -27.38 12.49
N SER A 369 -3.35 -28.54 12.20
CA SER A 369 -2.77 -29.41 13.24
C SER A 369 -1.36 -28.99 13.69
N SER A 370 -0.78 -27.92 13.13
CA SER A 370 0.57 -27.44 13.48
C SER A 370 0.61 -26.02 14.07
N ILE A 371 -0.54 -25.37 14.32
CA ILE A 371 -0.62 -24.03 14.93
C ILE A 371 -1.37 -24.06 16.29
N MET A 372 -1.10 -25.10 17.09
CA MET A 372 -1.32 -25.05 18.55
C MET A 372 -0.06 -25.54 19.27
N SER A 373 1.01 -24.76 19.15
CA SER A 373 2.12 -24.79 20.11
C SER A 373 2.61 -23.38 20.43
N MET A 374 1.67 -22.45 20.62
CA MET A 374 1.94 -21.22 21.37
C MET A 374 1.82 -21.56 22.85
N SER A 375 2.97 -21.83 23.48
CA SER A 375 3.09 -21.86 24.93
C SER A 375 2.81 -20.46 25.48
N VAL A 376 1.75 -20.35 26.29
CA VAL A 376 1.54 -19.18 27.15
C VAL A 376 2.48 -19.33 28.35
N PRO A 377 3.34 -18.35 28.67
CA PRO A 377 4.10 -18.38 29.91
C PRO A 377 3.14 -18.10 31.08
N GLY A 378 2.85 -19.14 31.87
CA GLY A 378 2.12 -19.03 33.14
C GLY A 378 0.59 -19.15 33.04
N GLY A 379 0.06 -20.34 33.31
CA GLY A 379 -1.37 -20.60 33.49
C GLY A 379 -1.70 -22.08 33.37
N GLY A 380 -2.22 -22.71 34.43
CA GLY A 380 -2.45 -24.16 34.52
C GLY A 380 -3.50 -24.73 33.56
N ALA A 381 -3.40 -26.03 33.28
CA ALA A 381 -4.17 -26.77 32.29
C ALA A 381 -5.68 -26.84 32.60
N ALA A 382 -6.53 -26.61 31.58
CA ALA A 382 -7.98 -26.79 31.65
C ALA A 382 -8.38 -28.27 31.47
N HIS A 383 -9.47 -28.67 32.15
CA HIS A 383 -9.93 -30.04 32.35
C HIS A 383 -10.46 -30.76 31.08
N PRO A 384 -10.40 -32.11 31.01
CA PRO A 384 -10.76 -32.91 29.82
C PRO A 384 -12.25 -32.96 29.43
N LEU A 385 -13.14 -32.32 30.18
CA LEU A 385 -14.60 -32.42 29.97
C LEU A 385 -15.14 -31.47 28.88
N LEU A 386 -14.41 -30.42 28.52
CA LEU A 386 -14.83 -29.50 27.45
C LEU A 386 -14.75 -30.15 26.05
N SER A 387 -13.88 -31.15 25.89
CA SER A 387 -13.70 -31.92 24.64
C SER A 387 -14.89 -32.84 24.35
N LEU A 388 -15.62 -33.34 25.36
CA LEU A 388 -16.76 -34.23 25.17
C LEU A 388 -18.07 -33.48 24.84
N ALA A 389 -18.18 -32.20 25.20
CA ALA A 389 -19.40 -31.43 24.93
C ALA A 389 -19.53 -31.01 23.45
N LEU A 390 -18.43 -31.02 22.69
CA LEU A 390 -18.40 -30.62 21.28
C LEU A 390 -18.65 -31.79 20.30
N SER A 391 -18.75 -33.04 20.79
CA SER A 391 -18.96 -34.22 19.93
C SER A 391 -20.43 -34.56 19.66
N GLY A 392 -21.37 -33.72 20.11
CA GLY A 392 -22.81 -34.01 20.14
C GLY A 392 -23.70 -33.27 19.13
N MET A 393 -23.15 -32.56 18.14
CA MET A 393 -23.96 -31.90 17.10
C MET A 393 -24.04 -32.77 15.83
N PRO A 394 -25.21 -32.87 15.17
CA PRO A 394 -25.36 -33.67 13.96
C PRO A 394 -24.56 -33.05 12.81
N LYS A 395 -23.73 -33.86 12.17
CA LYS A 395 -22.95 -33.49 10.98
C LYS A 395 -23.90 -33.08 9.85
N ALA A 396 -23.86 -31.81 9.46
CA ALA A 396 -24.31 -31.40 8.13
C ALA A 396 -23.38 -32.09 7.11
N GLU A 397 -23.96 -32.60 6.02
CA GLU A 397 -23.22 -33.25 4.95
C GLU A 397 -22.10 -32.34 4.42
N ASP A 398 -20.85 -32.75 4.63
CA ASP A 398 -19.66 -32.12 4.08
C ASP A 398 -19.69 -32.23 2.54
N LYS A 399 -20.12 -31.16 1.84
CA LYS A 399 -19.78 -30.99 0.42
C LYS A 399 -18.33 -30.56 0.32
N GLU A 400 -17.50 -31.42 -0.28
CA GLU A 400 -16.08 -31.14 -0.54
C GLU A 400 -15.90 -29.88 -1.42
N PRO A 401 -15.15 -28.86 -0.98
CA PRO A 401 -14.88 -27.64 -1.76
C PRO A 401 -14.01 -27.85 -3.01
N SER A 402 -13.42 -29.04 -3.20
CA SER A 402 -12.64 -29.41 -4.39
C SER A 402 -13.49 -29.53 -5.67
N THR A 403 -14.78 -29.83 -5.54
CA THR A 403 -15.68 -30.01 -6.70
C THR A 403 -16.12 -28.70 -7.34
N GLU A 404 -16.16 -27.60 -6.59
CA GLU A 404 -16.61 -26.30 -7.10
C GLU A 404 -15.60 -25.64 -8.06
N ILE A 405 -14.30 -25.81 -7.78
CA ILE A 405 -13.21 -25.27 -8.60
C ILE A 405 -13.10 -26.02 -9.93
N ASN A 406 -13.30 -27.35 -9.90
CA ASN A 406 -13.28 -28.18 -11.11
C ASN A 406 -14.35 -27.75 -12.12
N ASN A 407 -15.53 -27.30 -11.66
CA ASN A 407 -16.61 -26.85 -12.55
C ASN A 407 -16.22 -25.65 -13.43
N VAL A 408 -15.37 -24.73 -12.97
CA VAL A 408 -14.95 -23.55 -13.76
C VAL A 408 -13.92 -23.96 -14.82
N TYR A 409 -12.97 -24.83 -14.45
CA TYR A 409 -11.98 -25.38 -15.40
C TYR A 409 -12.65 -26.26 -16.47
N ASP A 410 -13.63 -27.07 -16.08
CA ASP A 410 -14.46 -27.86 -16.99
C ASP A 410 -15.25 -26.95 -17.95
N ALA A 411 -15.85 -25.87 -17.43
CA ALA A 411 -16.59 -24.89 -18.21
C ALA A 411 -15.71 -24.11 -19.21
N MET A 412 -14.44 -23.87 -18.85
CA MET A 412 -13.47 -23.25 -19.75
C MET A 412 -13.12 -24.17 -20.94
N ALA A 413 -13.15 -25.50 -20.74
CA ALA A 413 -12.75 -26.51 -21.73
C ALA A 413 -11.31 -26.30 -22.27
N ILE A 414 -10.44 -25.67 -21.47
CA ILE A 414 -9.02 -25.42 -21.78
C ILE A 414 -8.13 -26.47 -21.11
N GLY A 415 -8.65 -27.17 -20.10
CA GLY A 415 -7.94 -28.17 -19.30
C GLY A 415 -7.81 -27.77 -17.84
N ASP A 416 -7.04 -28.54 -17.09
CA ASP A 416 -6.85 -28.34 -15.64
C ASP A 416 -6.06 -27.05 -15.32
N MET A 417 -6.04 -26.68 -14.05
CA MET A 417 -5.29 -25.53 -13.51
C MET A 417 -3.85 -25.40 -14.06
N ILE A 418 -3.16 -26.52 -14.27
CA ILE A 418 -1.78 -26.55 -14.79
C ILE A 418 -1.69 -26.02 -16.22
N GLN A 419 -2.65 -26.38 -17.09
CA GLN A 419 -2.66 -25.93 -18.48
C GLN A 419 -2.98 -24.44 -18.57
N VAL A 420 -3.94 -23.98 -17.76
CA VAL A 420 -4.25 -22.55 -17.63
C VAL A 420 -3.03 -21.77 -17.16
N MET A 421 -2.34 -22.26 -16.12
CA MET A 421 -1.07 -21.67 -15.66
C MET A 421 -0.01 -21.61 -16.74
N ASN A 422 0.13 -22.65 -17.55
CA ASN A 422 1.09 -22.67 -18.65
C ASN A 422 0.80 -21.56 -19.67
N ILE A 423 -0.47 -21.36 -20.04
CA ILE A 423 -0.87 -20.27 -20.96
C ILE A 423 -0.52 -18.91 -20.36
N VAL A 424 -0.83 -18.68 -19.08
CA VAL A 424 -0.52 -17.43 -18.38
C VAL A 424 1.00 -17.19 -18.38
N VAL A 425 1.81 -18.17 -17.96
CA VAL A 425 3.27 -18.00 -17.91
C VAL A 425 3.86 -17.77 -19.30
N ASN A 426 3.40 -18.50 -20.33
CA ASN A 426 3.84 -18.28 -21.71
C ASN A 426 3.53 -16.85 -22.17
N LYS A 427 2.36 -16.33 -21.82
CA LYS A 427 1.98 -14.94 -22.11
C LYS A 427 2.91 -13.94 -21.42
N LEU A 428 3.19 -14.13 -20.13
CA LEU A 428 4.12 -13.28 -19.39
C LEU A 428 5.54 -13.33 -19.99
N CYS A 429 6.02 -14.51 -20.41
CA CYS A 429 7.30 -14.64 -21.12
C CYS A 429 7.32 -13.86 -22.44
N ASN A 430 6.26 -13.96 -23.24
CA ASN A 430 6.13 -13.21 -24.49
C ASN A 430 6.13 -11.71 -24.23
N ASN A 431 5.47 -11.26 -23.15
CA ASN A 431 5.48 -9.86 -22.74
C ASN A 431 6.87 -9.38 -22.37
N ILE A 432 7.57 -10.12 -21.52
CA ILE A 432 8.95 -9.80 -21.13
C ILE A 432 9.88 -9.75 -22.36
N LYS A 433 9.68 -10.66 -23.33
CA LYS A 433 10.52 -10.75 -24.53
C LYS A 433 10.26 -9.63 -25.54
N TYR A 434 9.00 -9.33 -25.87
CA TYR A 434 8.65 -8.43 -26.97
C TYR A 434 8.25 -7.02 -26.50
N TRP A 435 7.77 -6.86 -25.27
CA TRP A 435 7.31 -5.58 -24.70
C TRP A 435 8.34 -4.90 -23.78
N HIS A 436 9.60 -5.32 -23.85
CA HIS A 436 10.71 -4.82 -23.02
C HIS A 436 10.99 -3.31 -23.07
N ARG A 437 10.40 -2.56 -24.01
CA ARG A 437 10.52 -1.09 -24.12
C ARG A 437 9.40 -0.31 -23.45
N SER A 438 8.30 -0.99 -23.07
CA SER A 438 7.16 -0.37 -22.38
C SER A 438 7.30 -0.62 -20.89
N ASP A 439 7.67 0.42 -20.13
CA ASP A 439 7.87 0.33 -18.68
C ASP A 439 6.60 -0.15 -17.97
N LYS A 440 5.43 0.36 -18.36
CA LYS A 440 4.14 0.01 -17.74
C LYS A 440 3.78 -1.47 -17.92
N ILE A 441 3.85 -1.98 -19.16
CA ILE A 441 3.53 -3.39 -19.44
C ILE A 441 4.53 -4.31 -18.76
N LEU A 442 5.82 -3.94 -18.75
CA LEU A 442 6.84 -4.74 -18.09
C LEU A 442 6.65 -4.77 -16.56
N GLU A 443 6.29 -3.63 -15.96
CA GLU A 443 5.94 -3.52 -14.53
C GLU A 443 4.76 -4.42 -14.18
N ASP A 444 3.62 -4.24 -14.86
CA ASP A 444 2.41 -5.03 -14.63
C ASP A 444 2.65 -6.54 -14.87
N THR A 445 3.41 -6.89 -15.92
CA THR A 445 3.74 -8.29 -16.22
C THR A 445 4.54 -8.94 -15.09
N LEU A 446 5.52 -8.22 -14.55
CA LEU A 446 6.35 -8.73 -13.46
C LEU A 446 5.60 -8.75 -12.13
N GLU A 447 4.69 -7.83 -11.89
CA GLU A 447 3.80 -7.88 -10.72
C GLU A 447 2.90 -9.10 -10.75
N VAL A 448 2.24 -9.38 -11.89
CA VAL A 448 1.46 -10.62 -12.06
C VAL A 448 2.35 -11.84 -11.85
N PHE A 449 3.57 -11.86 -12.38
CA PHE A 449 4.48 -12.98 -12.16
C PHE A 449 4.87 -13.16 -10.68
N VAL A 450 5.19 -12.08 -9.98
CA VAL A 450 5.50 -12.08 -8.54
C VAL A 450 4.30 -12.59 -7.73
N GLU A 451 3.10 -12.18 -8.11
CA GLU A 451 1.86 -12.66 -7.50
C GLU A 451 1.66 -14.17 -7.73
N LEU A 452 1.89 -14.69 -8.94
CA LEU A 452 1.77 -16.13 -9.21
C LEU A 452 2.75 -16.97 -8.39
N VAL A 453 3.94 -16.44 -8.13
CA VAL A 453 5.00 -17.10 -7.36
C VAL A 453 4.85 -16.86 -5.84
N SER A 454 3.92 -16.00 -5.39
CA SER A 454 3.82 -15.66 -3.97
C SER A 454 3.31 -16.80 -3.09
N SER A 455 2.57 -17.75 -3.65
CA SER A 455 2.05 -18.93 -2.92
C SER A 455 2.98 -20.14 -3.10
N TYR A 456 3.15 -20.92 -2.03
CA TYR A 456 3.96 -22.13 -2.03
C TYR A 456 3.41 -23.21 -2.99
N SER A 457 2.09 -23.44 -2.95
CA SER A 457 1.40 -24.41 -3.82
C SER A 457 1.50 -24.04 -5.30
N SER A 458 1.20 -22.78 -5.62
CA SER A 458 1.31 -22.25 -6.98
C SER A 458 2.75 -22.36 -7.48
N SER A 459 3.75 -22.02 -6.67
CA SER A 459 5.16 -22.15 -7.02
C SER A 459 5.58 -23.59 -7.30
N LYS A 460 5.13 -24.56 -6.50
CA LYS A 460 5.41 -25.98 -6.74
C LYS A 460 4.81 -26.45 -8.07
N THR A 461 3.58 -26.04 -8.37
CA THR A 461 2.92 -26.37 -9.64
C THR A 461 3.62 -25.70 -10.82
N LEU A 462 4.06 -24.44 -10.67
CA LEU A 462 4.79 -23.69 -11.69
C LEU A 462 6.11 -24.37 -12.06
N LEU A 463 6.84 -24.93 -11.10
CA LEU A 463 8.11 -25.63 -11.36
C LEU A 463 7.95 -26.88 -12.26
N ASN A 464 6.75 -27.45 -12.35
CA ASN A 464 6.49 -28.57 -13.25
C ASN A 464 6.34 -28.12 -14.72
N LEU A 465 6.25 -26.82 -14.99
CA LEU A 465 6.08 -26.28 -16.33
C LEU A 465 7.42 -26.13 -17.04
N GLU A 466 7.50 -26.61 -18.28
CA GLU A 466 8.70 -26.49 -19.13
C GLU A 466 9.11 -25.02 -19.32
N THR A 467 8.15 -24.10 -19.50
CA THR A 467 8.42 -22.67 -19.66
C THR A 467 9.07 -22.05 -18.43
N VAL A 468 8.66 -22.47 -17.23
CA VAL A 468 9.25 -21.98 -15.97
C VAL A 468 10.65 -22.55 -15.79
N ASN A 469 10.85 -23.83 -16.09
CA ASN A 469 12.19 -24.42 -16.09
C ASN A 469 13.10 -23.71 -17.10
N PHE A 470 12.60 -23.37 -18.29
CA PHE A 470 13.35 -22.58 -19.26
C PHE A 470 13.74 -21.21 -18.70
N LEU A 471 12.82 -20.49 -18.05
CA LEU A 471 13.09 -19.20 -17.40
C LEU A 471 14.18 -19.30 -16.33
N VAL A 472 14.11 -20.30 -15.47
CA VAL A 472 15.07 -20.51 -14.38
C VAL A 472 16.47 -20.81 -14.93
N HIS A 473 16.60 -21.54 -16.04
CA HIS A 473 17.91 -21.91 -16.59
C HIS A 473 18.47 -20.94 -17.65
N ASN A 474 17.63 -20.08 -18.25
CA ASN A 474 18.02 -19.25 -19.40
C ASN A 474 17.76 -17.75 -19.17
N HIS A 475 17.98 -17.26 -17.95
CA HIS A 475 17.71 -15.88 -17.53
C HIS A 475 18.83 -14.87 -17.92
N VAL A 476 19.31 -14.93 -19.16
CA VAL A 476 20.39 -14.05 -19.67
C VAL A 476 19.88 -13.09 -20.76
N GLY A 477 20.64 -12.01 -21.01
CA GLY A 477 20.31 -10.96 -22.00
C GLY A 477 20.06 -11.48 -23.43
N ALA A 478 20.60 -12.65 -23.80
CA ALA A 478 20.36 -13.27 -25.11
C ALA A 478 18.91 -13.75 -25.30
N HIS A 479 18.26 -14.21 -24.23
CA HIS A 479 16.87 -14.67 -24.26
C HIS A 479 15.89 -13.56 -23.86
N PHE A 480 16.34 -12.66 -22.99
CA PHE A 480 15.53 -11.58 -22.45
C PHE A 480 16.21 -10.23 -22.69
N PRO A 481 15.86 -9.50 -23.78
CA PRO A 481 16.54 -8.26 -24.17
C PRO A 481 16.53 -7.16 -23.10
N PHE A 482 15.54 -7.15 -22.19
CA PHE A 482 15.50 -6.20 -21.07
C PHE A 482 16.61 -6.43 -20.02
N LEU A 483 17.20 -7.64 -20.02
CA LEU A 483 18.40 -8.00 -19.26
C LEU A 483 19.69 -7.69 -20.04
N GLY A 484 19.62 -7.08 -21.23
CA GLY A 484 20.81 -6.59 -21.92
C GLY A 484 21.56 -5.53 -21.10
N TYR A 485 22.87 -5.39 -21.34
CA TYR A 485 23.71 -4.40 -20.67
C TYR A 485 23.56 -2.98 -21.23
N ASP A 486 22.68 -2.79 -22.20
CA ASP A 486 22.51 -1.52 -22.92
C ASP A 486 21.64 -0.51 -22.17
N ASN A 487 20.80 -0.97 -21.23
CA ASN A 487 19.85 -0.13 -20.49
C ASN A 487 19.87 -0.39 -18.97
N ASP A 488 19.87 0.68 -18.18
CA ASP A 488 19.78 0.62 -16.71
C ASP A 488 18.36 0.23 -16.23
N ASN A 489 18.01 -1.06 -16.30
CA ASN A 489 16.66 -1.51 -16.02
C ASN A 489 16.43 -1.85 -14.53
N LYS A 490 15.48 -1.16 -13.86
CA LYS A 490 15.10 -1.40 -12.45
C LYS A 490 14.32 -2.71 -12.26
N TYR A 491 13.62 -3.17 -13.30
CA TYR A 491 12.73 -4.32 -13.29
C TYR A 491 13.45 -5.67 -13.11
N ARG A 492 14.78 -5.69 -13.32
CA ARG A 492 15.69 -6.81 -13.00
C ARG A 492 15.51 -7.32 -11.57
N ILE A 493 15.35 -6.41 -10.60
CA ILE A 493 15.21 -6.78 -9.19
C ILE A 493 13.94 -7.61 -8.97
N THR A 494 12.82 -7.18 -9.55
CA THR A 494 11.53 -7.86 -9.45
C THR A 494 11.56 -9.22 -10.14
N PHE A 495 12.15 -9.28 -11.34
CA PHE A 495 12.33 -10.52 -12.10
C PHE A 495 13.16 -11.57 -11.34
N TYR A 496 14.36 -11.20 -10.88
CA TYR A 496 15.21 -12.12 -10.11
C TYR A 496 14.62 -12.46 -8.75
N SER A 497 13.85 -11.55 -8.13
CA SER A 497 13.11 -11.88 -6.91
C SER A 497 12.06 -12.97 -7.17
N ALA A 498 11.30 -12.90 -8.26
CA ALA A 498 10.33 -13.93 -8.62
C ALA A 498 11.02 -15.27 -8.94
N LEU A 499 12.06 -15.29 -9.78
CA LEU A 499 12.76 -16.54 -10.12
C LEU A 499 13.42 -17.20 -8.91
N SER A 500 14.06 -16.42 -8.04
CA SER A 500 14.68 -16.97 -6.82
C SER A 500 13.64 -17.57 -5.86
N ARG A 501 12.42 -17.02 -5.76
CA ARG A 501 11.34 -17.64 -4.96
C ARG A 501 10.92 -18.99 -5.51
N LEU A 502 10.86 -19.15 -6.84
CA LEU A 502 10.59 -20.44 -7.47
C LEU A 502 11.69 -21.45 -7.11
N VAL A 503 12.96 -21.08 -7.32
CA VAL A 503 14.10 -21.94 -7.01
C VAL A 503 14.14 -22.34 -5.53
N PHE A 504 13.85 -21.40 -4.62
CA PHE A 504 13.79 -21.67 -3.17
C PHE A 504 12.62 -22.55 -2.75
N THR A 505 11.60 -22.70 -3.59
CA THR A 505 10.46 -23.59 -3.34
C THR A 505 10.76 -25.04 -3.74
N SER A 506 11.76 -25.28 -4.59
CA SER A 506 12.19 -26.62 -4.99
C SER A 506 12.74 -27.41 -3.78
N SER A 507 11.94 -28.33 -3.23
CA SER A 507 12.26 -29.03 -1.99
C SER A 507 13.24 -30.20 -2.14
N GLU A 508 13.32 -30.82 -3.32
CA GLU A 508 14.02 -32.11 -3.53
C GLU A 508 15.53 -31.91 -3.81
N ASP A 509 15.90 -30.95 -4.67
CA ASP A 509 17.30 -30.68 -5.07
C ASP A 509 17.65 -29.19 -4.98
N LEU A 510 17.31 -28.54 -3.87
CA LEU A 510 17.49 -27.10 -3.69
C LEU A 510 18.92 -26.62 -3.97
N ASN A 511 19.93 -27.35 -3.46
CA ASN A 511 21.32 -26.92 -3.57
C ASN A 511 21.77 -26.90 -5.04
N ASN A 512 21.59 -28.02 -5.76
CA ASN A 512 21.97 -28.13 -7.17
C ASN A 512 21.21 -27.13 -8.06
N SER A 513 19.90 -26.96 -7.80
CA SER A 513 19.05 -26.04 -8.55
C SER A 513 19.46 -24.59 -8.32
N PHE A 514 19.82 -24.25 -7.08
CA PHE A 514 20.31 -22.93 -6.71
C PHE A 514 21.68 -22.64 -7.31
N ASP A 515 22.61 -23.59 -7.25
CA ASP A 515 23.96 -23.43 -7.80
C ASP A 515 23.91 -23.22 -9.32
N ALA A 516 23.10 -24.01 -10.04
CA ALA A 516 22.89 -23.84 -11.48
C ALA A 516 22.22 -22.50 -11.81
N PHE A 517 21.26 -22.05 -10.99
CA PHE A 517 20.60 -20.76 -11.16
C PHE A 517 21.54 -19.57 -10.91
N LEU A 518 22.42 -19.67 -9.92
CA LEU A 518 23.30 -18.57 -9.53
C LEU A 518 24.58 -18.49 -10.37
N ALA A 519 25.01 -19.60 -10.98
CA ALA A 519 26.26 -19.70 -11.75
C ALA A 519 26.46 -18.56 -12.79
N PRO A 520 25.49 -18.19 -13.65
CA PRO A 520 25.67 -17.09 -14.60
C PRO A 520 25.99 -15.75 -13.93
N ASN A 521 25.39 -15.48 -12.76
CA ASN A 521 25.64 -14.26 -12.00
C ASN A 521 27.04 -14.25 -11.38
N LEU A 522 27.50 -15.40 -10.86
CA LEU A 522 28.85 -15.54 -10.31
C LEU A 522 29.94 -15.43 -11.39
N GLU A 523 29.70 -15.96 -12.58
CA GLU A 523 30.60 -15.81 -13.73
C GLU A 523 30.77 -14.34 -14.12
N ILE A 524 29.68 -13.57 -14.18
CA ILE A 524 29.71 -12.12 -14.43
C ILE A 524 30.52 -11.42 -13.34
N MET A 525 30.27 -11.73 -12.06
CA MET A 525 31.02 -11.15 -10.95
C MET A 525 32.52 -11.49 -11.01
N ALA A 526 32.88 -12.71 -11.40
CA ALA A 526 34.26 -13.12 -11.57
C ALA A 526 34.95 -12.37 -12.72
N GLN A 527 34.27 -12.20 -13.87
CA GLN A 527 34.76 -11.42 -15.00
C GLN A 527 34.97 -9.94 -14.62
N LEU A 528 34.02 -9.35 -13.89
CA LEU A 528 34.13 -7.98 -13.38
C LEU A 528 35.27 -7.81 -12.37
N SER A 529 35.54 -8.82 -11.55
CA SER A 529 36.66 -8.83 -10.60
C SER A 529 38.02 -8.76 -11.32
N GLN A 530 38.13 -9.43 -12.47
CA GLN A 530 39.35 -9.45 -13.31
C GLN A 530 39.52 -8.22 -14.20
N ALA A 531 38.48 -7.38 -14.36
CA ALA A 531 38.56 -6.19 -15.22
C ALA A 531 39.64 -5.21 -14.70
N PRO A 532 40.55 -4.70 -15.55
CA PRO A 532 41.64 -3.83 -15.11
C PRO A 532 41.15 -2.42 -14.73
N ASP A 533 40.17 -1.88 -15.47
CA ASP A 533 39.55 -0.60 -15.20
C ASP A 533 38.03 -0.75 -15.02
N LEU A 534 37.54 -0.33 -13.86
CA LEU A 534 36.11 -0.36 -13.55
C LEU A 534 35.37 0.88 -14.09
N ARG A 535 36.07 1.94 -14.51
CA ARG A 535 35.48 3.21 -14.99
C ARG A 535 34.93 3.14 -16.43
N VAL A 536 35.10 2.02 -17.11
CA VAL A 536 34.57 1.80 -18.47
C VAL A 536 33.03 1.80 -18.44
N PRO A 537 32.32 2.53 -19.33
CA PRO A 537 30.85 2.62 -19.32
C PRO A 537 30.12 1.27 -19.38
N ALA A 538 30.62 0.33 -20.19
CA ALA A 538 30.05 -1.02 -20.27
C ALA A 538 30.22 -1.80 -18.95
N VAL A 539 31.39 -1.67 -18.31
CA VAL A 539 31.69 -2.30 -17.00
C VAL A 539 30.84 -1.66 -15.90
N LYS A 540 30.64 -0.35 -15.93
CA LYS A 540 29.73 0.38 -15.04
C LYS A 540 28.31 -0.21 -15.07
N LEU A 541 27.73 -0.36 -16.27
CA LEU A 541 26.40 -0.92 -16.44
C LEU A 541 26.34 -2.39 -16.01
N ALA A 542 27.37 -3.18 -16.32
CA ALA A 542 27.45 -4.57 -15.87
C ALA A 542 27.50 -4.71 -14.34
N ILE A 543 28.25 -3.84 -13.65
CA ILE A 543 28.28 -3.79 -12.17
C ILE A 543 26.89 -3.46 -11.61
N ILE A 544 26.23 -2.41 -12.13
CA ILE A 544 24.89 -2.01 -11.66
C ILE A 544 23.89 -3.15 -11.86
N SER A 545 23.92 -3.77 -13.04
CA SER A 545 23.08 -4.90 -13.41
C SER A 545 23.29 -6.11 -12.48
N ALA A 546 24.54 -6.55 -12.27
CA ALA A 546 24.85 -7.67 -11.38
C ALA A 546 24.43 -7.40 -9.93
N LEU A 547 24.64 -6.18 -9.42
CA LEU A 547 24.20 -5.80 -8.07
C LEU A 547 22.67 -5.79 -7.92
N ARG A 548 21.93 -5.42 -8.96
CA ARG A 548 20.46 -5.46 -8.98
C ARG A 548 19.93 -6.88 -9.02
N ASP A 549 20.57 -7.76 -9.78
CA ASP A 549 20.23 -9.18 -9.89
C ASP A 549 20.42 -9.87 -8.53
N LEU A 550 21.62 -9.72 -7.94
CA LEU A 550 21.94 -10.24 -6.60
C LEU A 550 21.01 -9.67 -5.52
N ARG A 551 20.61 -8.39 -5.62
CA ARG A 551 19.64 -7.79 -4.70
C ARG A 551 18.25 -8.44 -4.83
N GLY A 552 17.80 -8.73 -6.05
CA GLY A 552 16.56 -9.47 -6.29
C GLY A 552 16.58 -10.85 -5.63
N ILE A 553 17.66 -11.60 -5.84
CA ILE A 553 17.87 -12.94 -5.25
C ILE A 553 17.89 -12.87 -3.71
N THR A 554 18.63 -11.91 -3.15
CA THR A 554 18.73 -11.69 -1.69
C THR A 554 17.38 -11.35 -1.07
N THR A 555 16.54 -10.60 -1.78
CA THR A 555 15.21 -10.20 -1.28
C THR A 555 14.32 -11.43 -1.05
N SER A 556 14.50 -12.48 -1.84
CA SER A 556 13.72 -13.72 -1.77
C SER A 556 14.28 -14.76 -0.81
N ALA A 557 15.50 -14.58 -0.30
CA ALA A 557 16.06 -15.44 0.74
C ALA A 557 15.44 -15.05 2.10
N TYR A 558 14.28 -15.62 2.43
CA TYR A 558 13.51 -15.27 3.64
C TYR A 558 13.79 -16.14 4.86
N ASN A 559 14.50 -17.27 4.71
CA ASN A 559 14.74 -18.22 5.79
C ASN A 559 16.25 -18.51 5.97
N LYS A 560 16.60 -19.12 7.11
CA LYS A 560 17.99 -19.47 7.47
C LYS A 560 18.69 -20.28 6.38
N ARG A 561 18.01 -21.28 5.80
CA ARG A 561 18.61 -22.19 4.82
C ARG A 561 18.95 -21.46 3.51
N THR A 562 18.00 -20.71 2.96
CA THR A 562 18.19 -20.00 1.69
C THR A 562 19.17 -18.85 1.82
N TYR A 563 19.20 -18.17 2.97
CA TYR A 563 20.22 -17.14 3.23
C TYR A 563 21.63 -17.75 3.35
N ASN A 564 21.79 -18.86 4.06
CA ASN A 564 23.11 -19.51 4.19
C ASN A 564 23.65 -19.99 2.84
N LEU A 565 22.81 -20.59 1.98
CA LEU A 565 23.22 -20.96 0.60
C LEU A 565 23.74 -19.75 -0.19
N LEU A 566 23.02 -18.63 -0.11
CA LEU A 566 23.44 -17.39 -0.79
C LEU A 566 24.72 -16.81 -0.18
N PHE A 567 24.87 -16.86 1.14
CA PHE A 567 26.07 -16.40 1.83
C PHE A 567 27.29 -17.22 1.42
N ASP A 568 27.18 -18.55 1.44
CA ASP A 568 28.26 -19.48 1.09
C ASP A 568 28.66 -19.36 -0.40
N ALA A 569 27.72 -19.02 -1.29
CA ALA A 569 28.01 -18.80 -2.70
C ALA A 569 28.72 -17.47 -3.00
N LEU A 570 28.44 -16.42 -2.20
CA LEU A 570 29.01 -15.08 -2.42
C LEU A 570 30.31 -14.85 -1.65
N TYR A 571 30.44 -15.42 -0.45
CA TYR A 571 31.61 -15.29 0.40
C TYR A 571 32.64 -16.40 0.11
N PRO A 572 33.94 -16.09 -0.01
CA PRO A 572 34.57 -14.76 0.02
C PRO A 572 34.66 -14.09 -1.35
N GLY A 573 34.35 -14.79 -2.45
CA GLY A 573 34.76 -14.40 -3.81
C GLY A 573 34.23 -13.05 -4.31
N SER A 574 33.00 -12.67 -3.94
CA SER A 574 32.35 -11.47 -4.47
C SER A 574 32.73 -10.18 -3.72
N PHE A 575 33.05 -10.25 -2.43
CA PHE A 575 33.31 -9.08 -1.57
C PHE A 575 34.52 -8.22 -1.97
N PRO A 576 35.65 -8.79 -2.45
CA PRO A 576 36.76 -8.00 -2.98
C PRO A 576 36.34 -7.06 -4.12
N LEU A 577 35.49 -7.53 -5.03
CA LEU A 577 34.93 -6.70 -6.10
C LEU A 577 34.04 -5.59 -5.52
N LEU A 578 33.13 -5.90 -4.59
CA LEU A 578 32.26 -4.92 -3.95
C LEU A 578 33.04 -3.80 -3.27
N ARG A 579 34.12 -4.15 -2.57
CA ARG A 579 35.04 -3.18 -1.97
C ARG A 579 35.73 -2.33 -3.03
N ARG A 580 36.28 -2.93 -4.08
CA ARG A 580 36.93 -2.21 -5.19
C ARG A 580 35.97 -1.25 -5.90
N VAL A 581 34.70 -1.64 -6.05
CA VAL A 581 33.63 -0.75 -6.56
C VAL A 581 33.43 0.43 -5.63
N ALA A 582 33.33 0.23 -4.30
CA ALA A 582 33.22 1.34 -3.35
C ALA A 582 34.44 2.28 -3.36
N GLU A 583 35.65 1.75 -3.57
CA GLU A 583 36.88 2.53 -3.65
C GLU A 583 37.02 3.30 -4.98
N THR A 584 36.48 2.76 -6.07
CA THR A 584 36.65 3.34 -7.41
C THR A 584 35.50 4.27 -7.79
N TRP A 585 34.27 3.97 -7.40
CA TRP A 585 33.03 4.65 -7.83
C TRP A 585 32.36 5.47 -6.71
N TYR A 586 33.10 5.86 -5.67
CA TYR A 586 32.55 6.64 -4.54
C TYR A 586 31.89 7.96 -4.94
N ASP A 587 32.28 8.53 -6.08
CA ASP A 587 31.79 9.78 -6.68
C ASP A 587 30.57 9.60 -7.58
N ASP A 588 30.23 8.37 -7.98
CA ASP A 588 29.09 8.10 -8.87
C ASP A 588 27.86 7.62 -8.08
N PRO A 589 26.79 8.44 -7.96
CA PRO A 589 25.63 8.09 -7.16
C PRO A 589 24.85 6.89 -7.69
N THR A 590 24.93 6.58 -8.99
CA THR A 590 24.17 5.49 -9.61
C THR A 590 24.73 4.13 -9.21
N VAL A 591 26.06 3.98 -9.30
CA VAL A 591 26.77 2.75 -8.90
C VAL A 591 26.68 2.55 -7.39
N MET A 592 26.96 3.60 -6.60
CA MET A 592 26.90 3.49 -5.14
C MET A 592 25.48 3.24 -4.62
N THR A 593 24.45 3.78 -5.27
CA THR A 593 23.06 3.44 -4.92
C THR A 593 22.79 1.96 -5.15
N ALA A 594 23.28 1.37 -6.24
CA ALA A 594 23.11 -0.06 -6.50
C ALA A 594 23.84 -0.92 -5.44
N LEU A 595 25.10 -0.59 -5.15
CA LEU A 595 25.92 -1.30 -4.17
C LEU A 595 25.34 -1.23 -2.76
N LEU A 596 25.05 -0.03 -2.27
CA LEU A 596 24.55 0.15 -0.89
C LEU A 596 23.14 -0.42 -0.72
N LYS A 597 22.28 -0.38 -1.74
CA LYS A 597 20.96 -1.05 -1.66
C LYS A 597 21.06 -2.57 -1.65
N PHE A 598 22.03 -3.14 -2.36
CA PHE A 598 22.33 -4.58 -2.27
C PHE A 598 22.82 -4.91 -0.86
N MET A 599 23.85 -4.20 -0.37
CA MET A 599 24.40 -4.42 0.96
C MET A 599 23.36 -4.26 2.06
N GLN A 600 22.55 -3.20 2.02
CA GLN A 600 21.46 -2.96 2.97
C GLN A 600 20.49 -4.13 3.07
N GLU A 601 20.15 -4.76 1.93
CA GLU A 601 19.30 -5.95 1.89
C GLU A 601 20.05 -7.17 2.43
N PHE A 602 21.30 -7.37 2.01
CA PHE A 602 22.13 -8.52 2.37
C PHE A 602 22.42 -8.64 3.88
N VAL A 603 22.56 -7.51 4.58
CA VAL A 603 22.79 -7.50 6.03
C VAL A 603 21.50 -7.40 6.87
N ALA A 604 20.34 -7.23 6.24
CA ALA A 604 19.08 -7.08 6.94
C ALA A 604 18.55 -8.42 7.48
N ASN A 605 18.42 -8.52 8.80
CA ASN A 605 17.89 -9.72 9.46
C ASN A 605 16.34 -9.76 9.51
N LYS A 606 15.71 -9.76 8.32
CA LYS A 606 14.23 -9.86 8.20
C LYS A 606 13.76 -11.25 8.59
N GLY A 607 12.80 -11.35 9.50
CA GLY A 607 12.24 -12.64 9.92
C GLY A 607 13.25 -13.62 10.54
N VAL A 608 14.35 -13.11 11.11
CA VAL A 608 15.45 -13.93 11.68
C VAL A 608 16.11 -14.84 10.63
N ARG A 609 16.18 -14.39 9.36
CA ARG A 609 16.83 -15.13 8.28
C ARG A 609 18.35 -15.27 8.45
N ILE A 610 19.00 -14.30 9.08
CA ILE A 610 20.43 -14.32 9.38
C ILE A 610 20.59 -14.97 10.75
N PHE A 611 20.80 -16.28 10.73
CA PHE A 611 21.08 -17.05 11.93
C PHE A 611 22.29 -17.96 11.66
N PHE A 612 23.42 -17.57 12.24
CA PHE A 612 24.62 -18.38 12.28
C PHE A 612 24.69 -19.13 13.61
N GLU A 613 25.23 -20.34 13.58
CA GLU A 613 25.48 -21.09 14.81
C GLU A 613 26.53 -20.37 15.65
N ASN A 614 26.46 -20.49 16.99
CA ASN A 614 27.41 -19.80 17.89
C ASN A 614 28.87 -20.21 17.66
N SER A 615 29.11 -21.35 17.02
CA SER A 615 30.41 -21.86 16.59
C SER A 615 30.93 -21.24 15.28
N SER A 616 30.06 -20.58 14.51
CA SER A 616 30.38 -20.04 13.18
C SER A 616 30.92 -18.61 13.27
N ALA A 617 32.01 -18.36 12.54
CA ALA A 617 32.56 -17.02 12.37
C ALA A 617 31.80 -16.17 11.33
N ASN A 618 30.79 -16.73 10.64
CA ASN A 618 30.16 -16.10 9.48
C ASN A 618 29.52 -14.75 9.79
N GLY A 619 28.94 -14.57 10.99
CA GLY A 619 28.40 -13.27 11.41
C GLY A 619 29.48 -12.19 11.52
N ILE A 620 30.65 -12.56 12.07
CA ILE A 620 31.81 -11.67 12.21
C ILE A 620 32.37 -11.33 10.83
N LEU A 621 32.51 -12.33 9.95
CA LEU A 621 33.00 -12.14 8.58
C LEU A 621 32.09 -11.24 7.77
N LEU A 622 30.77 -11.45 7.84
CA LEU A 622 29.77 -10.59 7.19
C LEU A 622 29.90 -9.13 7.64
N PHE A 623 30.03 -8.89 8.94
CA PHE A 623 30.18 -7.54 9.47
C PHE A 623 31.52 -6.92 9.08
N ARG A 624 32.61 -7.69 9.08
CA ARG A 624 33.94 -7.21 8.68
C ARG A 624 33.96 -6.75 7.21
N GLU A 625 33.39 -7.53 6.30
CA GLU A 625 33.29 -7.12 4.89
C GLU A 625 32.36 -5.92 4.70
N THR A 626 31.23 -5.88 5.43
CA THR A 626 30.31 -4.74 5.42
C THR A 626 31.01 -3.47 5.92
N SER A 627 31.76 -3.55 7.02
CA SER A 627 32.57 -2.46 7.55
C SER A 627 33.59 -1.97 6.54
N ALA A 628 34.31 -2.88 5.86
CA ALA A 628 35.30 -2.50 4.86
C ALA A 628 34.69 -1.71 3.69
N ILE A 629 33.52 -2.12 3.19
CA ILE A 629 32.79 -1.42 2.12
C ILE A 629 32.30 -0.03 2.59
N VAL A 630 31.72 0.03 3.81
CA VAL A 630 31.26 1.30 4.41
C VAL A 630 32.42 2.27 4.60
N CYS A 631 33.56 1.81 5.13
CA CYS A 631 34.75 2.64 5.32
C CYS A 631 35.34 3.12 3.99
N ALA A 632 35.37 2.25 2.97
CA ALA A 632 35.87 2.60 1.64
C ALA A 632 35.08 3.74 0.98
N TYR A 633 33.75 3.72 1.13
CA TYR A 633 32.89 4.79 0.62
C TYR A 633 32.92 6.04 1.51
N GLY A 634 32.70 5.86 2.82
CA GLY A 634 32.49 6.94 3.79
C GLY A 634 33.70 7.86 3.96
N SER A 635 34.91 7.31 3.93
CA SER A 635 36.15 8.09 4.05
C SER A 635 36.39 9.05 2.87
N ARG A 636 35.77 8.80 1.71
CA ARG A 636 36.00 9.54 0.46
C ARG A 636 34.85 10.48 0.09
N ILE A 637 33.60 10.07 0.30
CA ILE A 637 32.41 10.84 -0.14
C ILE A 637 32.35 12.26 0.45
N LEU A 638 32.83 12.43 1.69
CA LEU A 638 32.85 13.73 2.35
C LEU A 638 33.70 14.77 1.60
N GLN A 639 34.79 14.31 0.97
CA GLN A 639 35.75 15.16 0.24
C GLN A 639 35.28 15.53 -1.17
N VAL A 640 34.27 14.84 -1.71
CA VAL A 640 33.76 15.11 -3.07
C VAL A 640 33.05 16.47 -3.10
N PRO A 641 33.35 17.40 -4.02
CA PRO A 641 32.61 18.66 -4.12
C PRO A 641 31.19 18.43 -4.68
N VAL A 642 30.21 19.18 -4.18
CA VAL A 642 28.83 19.14 -4.69
C VAL A 642 28.71 20.05 -5.90
N GLN A 643 28.08 19.57 -6.97
CA GLN A 643 27.90 20.32 -8.22
C GLN A 643 26.50 20.93 -8.35
N GLN A 644 25.44 20.12 -8.24
CA GLN A 644 24.07 20.56 -8.49
C GLN A 644 23.13 20.22 -7.33
N ASN A 645 23.06 18.95 -6.95
CA ASN A 645 22.07 18.48 -5.99
C ASN A 645 22.74 17.69 -4.86
N ILE A 646 22.95 18.36 -3.73
CA ILE A 646 23.59 17.78 -2.54
C ILE A 646 22.90 16.49 -2.06
N TYR A 647 21.57 16.40 -2.22
CA TYR A 647 20.84 15.23 -1.79
C TYR A 647 21.10 14.02 -2.70
N LEU A 648 21.07 14.19 -4.03
CA LEU A 648 21.32 13.08 -4.96
C LEU A 648 22.79 12.66 -4.97
N GLU A 649 23.71 13.62 -4.87
CA GLU A 649 25.15 13.40 -4.97
C GLU A 649 25.77 12.88 -3.67
N LYS A 650 25.32 13.37 -2.50
CA LYS A 650 25.88 12.98 -1.19
C LYS A 650 24.87 12.32 -0.27
N TYR A 651 23.80 13.02 0.11
CA TYR A 651 22.96 12.57 1.23
C TYR A 651 22.23 11.26 0.97
N LYS A 652 21.84 10.97 -0.28
CA LYS A 652 21.21 9.70 -0.65
C LYS A 652 22.15 8.52 -0.40
N GLY A 653 23.43 8.65 -0.74
CA GLY A 653 24.44 7.61 -0.50
C GLY A 653 24.75 7.45 0.98
N ILE A 654 24.99 8.56 1.68
CA ILE A 654 25.20 8.55 3.15
C ILE A 654 24.01 7.90 3.87
N ARG A 655 22.77 8.26 3.51
CA ARG A 655 21.56 7.64 4.05
C ARG A 655 21.54 6.12 3.87
N LEU A 656 21.88 5.63 2.68
CA LEU A 656 21.89 4.17 2.41
C LEU A 656 22.99 3.46 3.20
N MET A 657 24.14 4.10 3.33
CA MET A 657 25.25 3.60 4.13
C MET A 657 24.90 3.54 5.62
N LEU A 658 24.32 4.60 6.18
CA LEU A 658 23.83 4.63 7.57
C LEU A 658 22.81 3.52 7.80
N ASN A 659 21.84 3.34 6.90
CA ASN A 659 20.87 2.26 7.00
C ASN A 659 21.50 0.85 6.92
N THR A 660 22.54 0.69 6.10
CA THR A 660 23.27 -0.58 6.00
C THR A 660 23.95 -0.91 7.33
N LEU A 661 24.64 0.07 7.92
CA LEU A 661 25.30 -0.11 9.21
C LEU A 661 24.29 -0.32 10.35
N THR A 662 23.22 0.48 10.39
CA THR A 662 22.07 0.30 11.30
C THR A 662 21.55 -1.13 11.27
N ASN A 663 21.24 -1.66 10.08
CA ASN A 663 20.75 -3.03 9.93
C ASN A 663 21.75 -4.09 10.42
N ALA A 664 23.05 -3.86 10.21
CA ALA A 664 24.10 -4.76 10.65
C ALA A 664 24.29 -4.74 12.19
N LEU A 665 24.23 -3.56 12.81
CA LEU A 665 24.37 -3.37 14.26
C LEU A 665 23.14 -3.86 15.03
N SER A 666 21.92 -3.68 14.49
CA SER A 666 20.68 -4.14 15.12
C SER A 666 20.31 -5.58 14.76
N GLY A 667 21.09 -6.26 13.93
CA GLY A 667 20.75 -7.56 13.36
C GLY A 667 20.82 -8.74 14.34
N ASN A 668 21.44 -8.57 15.51
CA ASN A 668 21.62 -9.58 16.58
C ASN A 668 22.31 -10.90 16.13
N TYR A 669 22.99 -10.92 14.99
CA TYR A 669 23.74 -12.09 14.49
C TYR A 669 25.26 -11.99 14.72
N VAL A 670 25.74 -10.92 15.36
CA VAL A 670 27.15 -10.70 15.71
C VAL A 670 27.25 -10.33 17.18
N ASN A 671 28.17 -10.99 17.90
CA ASN A 671 28.58 -10.50 19.21
C ASN A 671 29.75 -9.52 19.04
N PHE A 672 29.46 -8.23 19.16
CA PHE A 672 30.44 -7.17 18.94
C PHE A 672 31.59 -7.14 19.95
N GLY A 673 31.43 -7.77 21.13
CA GLY A 673 32.52 -7.88 22.10
C GLY A 673 33.72 -8.68 21.58
N VAL A 674 33.50 -9.52 20.56
CA VAL A 674 34.54 -10.35 19.95
C VAL A 674 35.59 -9.52 19.21
N PHE A 675 35.23 -8.37 18.63
CA PHE A 675 36.19 -7.50 17.95
C PHE A 675 37.23 -6.94 18.92
N ALA A 676 36.81 -6.54 20.13
CA ALA A 676 37.72 -6.09 21.17
C ALA A 676 38.64 -7.22 21.67
N LEU A 677 38.14 -8.45 21.77
CA LEU A 677 38.93 -9.61 22.18
C LEU A 677 40.03 -9.99 21.18
N TYR A 678 39.76 -9.86 19.87
CA TYR A 678 40.74 -10.17 18.82
C TYR A 678 41.53 -8.95 18.32
N ASN A 679 41.35 -7.78 18.94
CA ASN A 679 41.96 -6.51 18.51
C ASN A 679 41.66 -6.17 17.03
N ASP A 680 40.46 -6.52 16.56
CA ASP A 680 39.99 -6.21 15.21
C ASP A 680 39.31 -4.83 15.20
N GLN A 681 39.85 -3.93 14.38
CA GLN A 681 39.45 -2.53 14.28
C GLN A 681 38.23 -2.32 13.37
N ALA A 682 37.65 -3.37 12.77
CA ALA A 682 36.55 -3.25 11.82
C ALA A 682 35.33 -2.53 12.42
N LEU A 683 34.95 -2.83 13.66
CA LEU A 683 33.82 -2.15 14.31
C LEU A 683 34.13 -0.68 14.57
N GLN A 684 35.29 -0.39 15.14
CA GLN A 684 35.70 0.96 15.49
C GLN A 684 35.79 1.86 14.24
N ASN A 685 36.46 1.39 13.18
CA ASN A 685 36.58 2.12 11.92
C ASN A 685 35.22 2.46 11.30
N ALA A 686 34.27 1.52 11.29
CA ALA A 686 32.94 1.75 10.73
C ALA A 686 32.14 2.78 11.54
N LEU A 687 32.24 2.73 12.87
CA LEU A 687 31.59 3.66 13.77
C LEU A 687 32.19 5.06 13.62
N ASP A 688 33.52 5.19 13.61
CA ASP A 688 34.23 6.46 13.49
C ASP A 688 33.89 7.16 12.18
N VAL A 689 33.96 6.45 11.05
CA VAL A 689 33.62 6.99 9.72
C VAL A 689 32.14 7.42 9.66
N SER A 690 31.23 6.62 10.23
CA SER A 690 29.80 6.92 10.25
C SER A 690 29.45 8.10 11.16
N LEU A 691 30.07 8.19 12.34
CA LEU A 691 29.95 9.32 13.26
C LEU A 691 30.48 10.60 12.64
N GLN A 692 31.65 10.56 12.01
CA GLN A 692 32.21 11.72 11.30
C GLN A 692 31.26 12.22 10.21
N MET A 693 30.63 11.32 9.45
CA MET A 693 29.61 11.72 8.48
C MET A 693 28.39 12.35 9.13
N CYS A 694 27.86 11.77 10.21
CA CYS A 694 26.74 12.37 10.95
C CYS A 694 27.05 13.78 11.43
N LEU A 695 28.26 14.02 11.95
CA LEU A 695 28.66 15.32 12.51
C LEU A 695 28.91 16.39 11.43
N GLN A 696 29.23 16.00 10.20
CA GLN A 696 29.49 16.94 9.11
C GLN A 696 28.22 17.41 8.39
N ILE A 697 27.09 16.73 8.56
CA ILE A 697 25.82 17.14 7.95
C ILE A 697 25.17 18.23 8.82
N PRO A 698 24.83 19.40 8.26
CA PRO A 698 24.09 20.43 9.00
C PRO A 698 22.75 19.90 9.51
N VAL A 699 22.39 20.23 10.75
CA VAL A 699 21.12 19.78 11.36
C VAL A 699 19.91 20.25 10.56
N SER A 700 19.97 21.44 9.96
CA SER A 700 18.96 21.97 9.04
C SER A 700 18.65 21.01 7.89
N ASP A 701 19.68 20.39 7.32
CA ASP A 701 19.55 19.48 6.17
C ASP A 701 19.03 18.12 6.62
N VAL A 702 19.46 17.65 7.80
CA VAL A 702 18.92 16.41 8.41
C VAL A 702 17.41 16.53 8.58
N ILE A 703 16.93 17.66 9.11
CA ILE A 703 15.50 17.90 9.35
C ILE A 703 14.74 18.14 8.03
N ALA A 704 15.31 18.88 7.08
CA ALA A 704 14.67 19.18 5.80
C ALA A 704 14.41 17.93 4.94
N TYR A 705 15.31 16.95 4.95
CA TYR A 705 15.18 15.75 4.14
C TYR A 705 14.66 14.55 4.95
N VAL A 706 13.33 14.32 4.94
CA VAL A 706 12.65 13.24 5.70
C VAL A 706 13.33 11.88 5.62
N LYS A 707 13.77 11.45 4.43
CA LYS A 707 14.42 10.13 4.27
C LYS A 707 15.81 10.09 4.91
N LEU A 708 16.55 11.20 4.88
CA LEU A 708 17.84 11.32 5.56
C LEU A 708 17.62 11.35 7.08
N SER A 709 16.68 12.16 7.55
CA SER A 709 16.24 12.25 8.94
C SER A 709 16.01 10.87 9.56
N ARG A 710 15.14 10.04 8.94
CA ARG A 710 14.85 8.68 9.42
C ARG A 710 16.09 7.79 9.54
N ALA A 711 17.01 7.86 8.57
CA ALA A 711 18.24 7.06 8.62
C ALA A 711 19.22 7.56 9.68
N TYR A 712 19.35 8.88 9.80
CA TYR A 712 20.22 9.54 10.78
C TYR A 712 19.78 9.20 12.21
N PHE A 713 18.52 9.46 12.56
CA PHE A 713 18.02 9.22 13.91
C PHE A 713 17.91 7.73 14.23
N SER A 714 17.63 6.88 13.24
CA SER A 714 17.70 5.42 13.44
C SER A 714 19.11 4.95 13.76
N PHE A 715 20.14 5.52 13.15
CA PHE A 715 21.52 5.17 13.43
C PHE A 715 21.94 5.67 14.83
N VAL A 716 21.61 6.92 15.14
CA VAL A 716 21.88 7.52 16.46
C VAL A 716 21.22 6.72 17.58
N GLU A 717 19.96 6.30 17.43
CA GLU A 717 19.27 5.46 18.43
C GLU A 717 20.04 4.17 18.73
N ILE A 718 20.54 3.47 17.71
CA ILE A 718 21.32 2.23 17.89
C ILE A 718 22.64 2.49 18.60
N LEU A 719 23.32 3.60 18.30
CA LEU A 719 24.55 3.98 18.99
C LEU A 719 24.31 4.17 20.49
N PHE A 720 23.26 4.90 20.86
CA PHE A 720 22.89 5.13 22.26
C PHE A 720 22.30 3.89 22.94
N ARG A 721 21.78 2.92 22.19
CA ARG A 721 21.27 1.67 22.72
C ARG A 721 22.36 0.65 23.02
N ASN A 722 23.26 0.41 22.05
CA ASN A 722 24.18 -0.73 22.07
C ASN A 722 25.67 -0.33 22.15
N HIS A 723 26.03 0.92 21.83
CA HIS A 723 27.41 1.37 21.67
C HIS A 723 27.75 2.64 22.47
N LEU A 724 27.13 2.80 23.65
CA LEU A 724 27.42 3.92 24.57
C LEU A 724 28.90 4.01 24.94
N ASP A 725 29.61 2.88 24.97
CA ASP A 725 31.04 2.83 25.27
C ASP A 725 31.85 3.67 24.26
N VAL A 726 31.51 3.59 22.98
CA VAL A 726 32.15 4.38 21.90
C VAL A 726 31.78 5.86 22.03
N LEU A 727 30.50 6.16 22.31
CA LEU A 727 30.04 7.54 22.50
C LEU A 727 30.69 8.21 23.73
N SER A 728 31.00 7.44 24.78
CA SER A 728 31.67 7.95 25.98
C SER A 728 33.14 8.30 25.78
N GLY A 729 33.74 7.86 24.67
CA GLY A 729 35.11 8.22 24.28
C GLY A 729 35.18 9.51 23.45
N LEU A 730 34.04 10.13 23.12
CA LEU A 730 33.99 11.38 22.37
C LEU A 730 34.29 12.59 23.25
N ASP A 731 34.70 13.70 22.64
CA ASP A 731 34.81 14.96 23.35
C ASP A 731 33.42 15.46 23.82
N SER A 732 33.34 16.03 25.02
CA SER A 732 32.11 16.59 25.60
C SER A 732 31.29 17.47 24.63
N PRO A 733 31.86 18.44 23.87
CA PRO A 733 31.08 19.23 22.93
C PRO A 733 30.43 18.41 21.81
N VAL A 734 31.10 17.35 21.33
CA VAL A 734 30.58 16.48 20.27
C VAL A 734 29.42 15.63 20.80
N PHE A 735 29.58 15.08 22.01
CA PHE A 735 28.52 14.31 22.66
C PHE A 735 27.26 15.17 22.91
N ILE A 736 27.45 16.39 23.41
CA ILE A 736 26.35 17.34 23.64
C ILE A 736 25.69 17.75 22.32
N GLN A 737 26.46 17.97 21.25
CA GLN A 737 25.91 18.28 19.93
C GLN A 737 24.96 17.17 19.43
N LEU A 738 25.33 15.89 19.63
CA LEU A 738 24.45 14.76 19.28
C LEU A 738 23.13 14.78 20.07
N ILE A 739 23.19 15.12 21.36
CA ILE A 739 21.99 15.24 22.21
C ILE A 739 21.11 16.41 21.77
N LYS A 740 21.70 17.56 21.43
CA LYS A 740 20.95 18.72 20.91
C LYS A 740 20.28 18.42 19.58
N THR A 741 20.99 17.78 18.64
CA THR A 741 20.40 17.32 17.38
C THR A 741 19.22 16.37 17.62
N ASN A 742 19.33 15.50 18.63
CA ASN A 742 18.24 14.60 19.02
C ASN A 742 17.05 15.33 19.66
N GLN A 743 17.30 16.39 20.42
CA GLN A 743 16.25 17.28 20.94
C GLN A 743 15.50 18.01 19.83
N GLU A 744 16.19 18.52 18.81
CA GLU A 744 15.55 19.11 17.63
C GLU A 744 14.73 18.06 16.85
N GLY A 745 15.26 16.84 16.73
CA GLY A 745 14.56 15.70 16.10
C GLY A 745 13.25 15.30 16.79
N LEU A 746 13.13 15.48 18.12
CA LEU A 746 11.87 15.26 18.84
C LEU A 746 10.73 16.15 18.30
N GLN A 747 11.04 17.38 17.90
CA GLN A 747 10.06 18.36 17.42
C GLN A 747 9.66 18.17 15.95
N SER A 748 10.20 17.13 15.30
CA SER A 748 9.86 16.78 13.92
C SER A 748 8.36 16.49 13.74
N SER A 749 7.81 16.89 12.58
CA SER A 749 6.45 16.53 12.15
C SER A 749 6.27 15.03 11.88
N GLU A 750 7.37 14.34 11.62
CA GLU A 750 7.39 12.91 11.30
C GLU A 750 7.37 12.06 12.58
N LEU A 751 6.26 11.33 12.77
CA LEU A 751 6.01 10.52 13.97
C LEU A 751 7.11 9.50 14.26
N SER A 752 7.60 8.81 13.22
CA SER A 752 8.66 7.81 13.34
C SER A 752 9.99 8.37 13.86
N VAL A 753 10.36 9.58 13.41
CA VAL A 753 11.61 10.25 13.82
C VAL A 753 11.52 10.67 15.27
N SER A 754 10.42 11.33 15.65
CA SER A 754 10.20 11.75 17.04
C SER A 754 10.19 10.53 17.99
N ALA A 755 9.62 9.40 17.58
CA ALA A 755 9.66 8.17 18.37
C ALA A 755 11.07 7.59 18.55
N GLN A 756 11.90 7.60 17.50
CA GLN A 756 13.30 7.19 17.59
C GLN A 756 14.10 8.12 18.51
N CYS A 757 13.91 9.43 18.39
CA CYS A 757 14.59 10.42 19.22
C CYS A 757 14.22 10.28 20.70
N ALA A 758 12.93 10.03 20.98
CA ALA A 758 12.43 9.72 22.30
C ALA A 758 13.10 8.45 22.87
N SER A 759 13.18 7.37 22.08
CA SER A 759 13.86 6.14 22.49
C SER A 759 15.35 6.37 22.81
N THR A 760 16.05 7.17 22.02
CA THR A 760 17.45 7.56 22.28
C THR A 760 17.59 8.21 23.65
N ILE A 761 16.68 9.12 24.02
CA ILE A 761 16.70 9.77 25.34
C ILE A 761 16.38 8.78 26.45
N ASP A 762 15.44 7.86 26.22
CA ASP A 762 15.12 6.79 27.17
C ASP A 762 16.34 5.91 27.46
N HIS A 763 17.13 5.54 26.44
CA HIS A 763 18.33 4.72 26.60
C HIS A 763 19.38 5.43 27.46
N ILE A 764 19.65 6.72 27.20
CA ILE A 764 20.60 7.52 27.99
C ILE A 764 20.13 7.62 29.44
N ALA A 765 18.87 8.02 29.65
CA ALA A 765 18.33 8.22 30.99
C ALA A 765 18.29 6.91 31.79
N THR A 766 17.89 5.81 31.14
CA THR A 766 17.91 4.46 31.70
C THR A 766 19.33 4.05 32.10
N TYR A 767 20.31 4.26 31.22
CA TYR A 767 21.70 3.90 31.49
C TYR A 767 22.28 4.69 32.66
N VAL A 768 22.03 6.01 32.71
CA VAL A 768 22.48 6.88 33.80
C VAL A 768 21.86 6.40 35.11
N PHE A 769 20.54 6.20 35.16
CA PHE A 769 19.84 5.72 36.36
C PHE A 769 20.37 4.37 36.88
N LEU A 770 20.48 3.36 36.02
CA LEU A 770 20.93 2.02 36.39
C LEU A 770 22.40 1.99 36.87
N ASN A 771 23.21 2.97 36.46
CA ASN A 771 24.62 3.08 36.84
C ASN A 771 24.92 4.29 37.77
N GLN A 772 23.90 4.89 38.41
CA GLN A 772 24.09 5.97 39.39
C GLN A 772 25.05 5.54 40.53
N ASN A 773 24.91 4.30 40.99
CA ASN A 773 25.68 3.74 42.12
C ASN A 773 26.82 2.82 41.68
N ARG A 774 27.15 2.75 40.38
CA ARG A 774 28.18 1.86 39.84
C ARG A 774 29.36 2.68 39.31
N ASP A 775 30.58 2.33 39.73
CA ASP A 775 31.83 2.95 39.27
C ASP A 775 32.33 2.32 37.96
N LYS A 776 31.54 2.47 36.90
CA LYS A 776 31.98 2.13 35.53
C LYS A 776 32.61 3.34 34.87
N PRO A 777 33.73 3.18 34.12
CA PRO A 777 34.41 4.30 33.46
C PRO A 777 33.49 5.03 32.47
N VAL A 778 32.70 4.28 31.70
CA VAL A 778 31.70 4.80 30.75
C VAL A 778 30.64 5.66 31.44
N ALA A 779 30.16 5.24 32.61
CA ALA A 779 29.18 6.00 33.38
C ALA A 779 29.76 7.31 33.95
N GLN A 780 31.05 7.33 34.33
CA GLN A 780 31.73 8.54 34.78
C GLN A 780 31.95 9.53 33.64
N MET A 781 32.34 9.06 32.45
CA MET A 781 32.49 9.90 31.26
C MET A 781 31.16 10.49 30.80
N ILE A 782 30.09 9.71 30.73
CA ILE A 782 28.76 10.22 30.40
C ILE A 782 28.29 11.27 31.42
N ARG A 783 28.52 11.05 32.73
CA ARG A 783 28.24 12.07 33.75
C ARG A 783 29.05 13.35 33.51
N THR A 784 30.32 13.22 33.12
CA THR A 784 31.20 14.36 32.81
C THR A 784 30.70 15.12 31.58
N HIS A 785 30.29 14.43 30.52
CA HIS A 785 29.69 15.07 29.35
C HIS A 785 28.39 15.78 29.69
N MET A 786 27.48 15.14 30.42
CA MET A 786 26.21 15.77 30.82
C MET A 786 26.40 16.93 31.81
N ALA A 787 27.45 16.90 32.64
CA ALA A 787 27.80 17.99 33.54
C ALA A 787 28.43 19.18 32.80
N SER A 788 28.92 19.00 31.57
CA SER A 788 29.49 20.10 30.79
C SER A 788 28.45 21.16 30.39
N GLU A 789 27.17 20.77 30.27
CA GLU A 789 26.04 21.67 30.14
C GLU A 789 24.94 21.32 31.15
N ALA A 790 24.87 22.08 32.25
CA ALA A 790 23.94 21.81 33.35
C ALA A 790 22.45 21.80 32.93
N ASP A 791 22.09 22.57 31.90
CA ASP A 791 20.70 22.76 31.46
C ASP A 791 20.19 21.64 30.53
N ILE A 792 21.06 20.72 30.07
CA ILE A 792 20.68 19.74 29.04
C ILE A 792 19.54 18.81 29.48
N TRP A 793 19.54 18.39 30.74
CA TRP A 793 18.47 17.54 31.29
C TRP A 793 17.12 18.28 31.35
N HIS A 794 17.15 19.55 31.72
CA HIS A 794 15.97 20.42 31.74
C HIS A 794 15.43 20.68 30.33
N GLN A 795 16.31 20.91 29.36
CA GLN A 795 15.95 21.10 27.95
C GLN A 795 15.28 19.86 27.35
N LEU A 796 15.79 18.66 27.63
CA LEU A 796 15.17 17.40 27.19
C LEU A 796 13.81 17.17 27.86
N MET A 797 13.73 17.36 29.19
CA MET A 797 12.48 17.20 29.95
C MET A 797 11.40 18.18 29.47
N SER A 798 11.74 19.46 29.32
CA SER A 798 10.81 20.48 28.84
C SER A 798 10.31 20.21 27.43
N THR A 799 11.20 19.76 26.51
CA THR A 799 10.80 19.42 25.14
C THR A 799 9.82 18.24 25.11
N LEU A 800 10.08 17.17 25.87
CA LEU A 800 9.19 16.00 25.92
C LEU A 800 7.84 16.33 26.57
N MET A 801 7.83 17.09 27.66
CA MET A 801 6.60 17.50 28.35
C MET A 801 5.79 18.49 27.50
N ASN A 802 6.43 19.43 26.81
CA ASN A 802 5.76 20.32 25.87
C ASN A 802 5.19 19.54 24.69
N GLN A 803 5.92 18.56 24.16
CA GLN A 803 5.40 17.69 23.11
C GLN A 803 4.19 16.88 23.58
N LEU A 804 4.22 16.36 24.81
CA LEU A 804 3.08 15.68 25.41
C LEU A 804 1.85 16.59 25.51
N LEU A 805 2.02 17.81 26.02
CA LEU A 805 0.93 18.73 26.31
C LEU A 805 0.38 19.41 25.05
N TYR A 806 1.24 19.81 24.12
CA TYR A 806 0.86 20.67 22.99
C TYR A 806 0.76 19.91 21.64
N ALA A 807 1.44 18.77 21.44
CA ALA A 807 1.41 18.07 20.15
C ALA A 807 0.15 17.19 19.94
N SER A 808 -0.08 16.70 18.72
CA SER A 808 -1.22 15.84 18.36
C SER A 808 -1.20 14.47 19.06
N HIS A 809 -2.30 13.70 19.00
CA HIS A 809 -2.43 12.43 19.74
C HIS A 809 -1.50 11.30 19.27
N ALA A 810 -0.91 11.41 18.07
CA ALA A 810 -0.33 10.26 17.37
C ALA A 810 0.99 9.71 17.97
N ASN A 811 1.78 10.52 18.68
CA ASN A 811 3.08 10.11 19.26
C ASN A 811 3.10 9.90 20.79
N HIS A 812 1.93 9.83 21.41
CA HIS A 812 1.79 9.81 22.86
C HIS A 812 2.59 8.69 23.55
N TRP A 813 2.52 7.46 23.02
CA TRP A 813 3.20 6.31 23.63
C TRP A 813 4.73 6.37 23.57
N ALA A 814 5.30 7.00 22.54
CA ALA A 814 6.76 7.09 22.40
C ALA A 814 7.37 8.12 23.36
N VAL A 815 6.67 9.24 23.60
CA VAL A 815 7.12 10.37 24.44
C VAL A 815 6.96 10.09 25.94
N THR A 816 5.99 9.25 26.33
CA THR A 816 5.69 8.93 27.75
C THR A 816 6.80 8.14 28.45
N ARG A 817 7.42 7.17 27.76
CA ARG A 817 8.45 6.29 28.33
C ARG A 817 9.73 7.03 28.77
N PRO A 818 10.34 7.89 27.93
CA PRO A 818 11.53 8.64 28.32
C PRO A 818 11.30 9.59 29.49
N ILE A 819 10.09 10.14 29.66
CA ILE A 819 9.78 11.06 30.77
C ILE A 819 9.97 10.36 32.12
N LEU A 820 9.57 9.08 32.26
CA LEU A 820 9.81 8.34 33.50
C LEU A 820 11.31 8.14 33.74
N SER A 821 12.03 7.71 32.71
CA SER A 821 13.46 7.45 32.83
C SER A 821 14.24 8.73 33.15
N LEU A 822 13.84 9.88 32.59
CA LEU A 822 14.40 11.18 32.91
C LEU A 822 14.05 11.65 34.32
N LEU A 823 12.81 11.46 34.76
CA LEU A 823 12.37 11.77 36.13
C LEU A 823 13.24 11.04 37.16
N LEU A 824 13.53 9.77 36.92
CA LEU A 824 14.37 8.95 37.80
C LEU A 824 15.86 9.29 37.68
N ALA A 825 16.32 9.77 36.51
CA ALA A 825 17.69 10.18 36.30
C ALA A 825 18.01 11.55 36.94
N SER A 826 17.08 12.51 36.88
CA SER A 826 17.22 13.87 37.43
C SER A 826 15.89 14.41 37.97
N GLU A 827 15.63 14.21 39.25
CA GLU A 827 14.44 14.73 39.95
C GLU A 827 14.38 16.27 39.95
N GLN A 828 15.55 16.92 39.93
CA GLN A 828 15.66 18.37 39.88
C GLN A 828 15.10 18.94 38.57
N SER A 829 15.43 18.34 37.42
CA SER A 829 14.93 18.79 36.11
C SER A 829 13.40 18.75 35.99
N PHE A 830 12.76 17.74 36.61
CA PHE A 830 11.30 17.66 36.64
C PHE A 830 10.68 18.72 37.54
N SER A 831 11.29 18.96 38.70
CA SER A 831 10.85 19.99 39.66
C SER A 831 10.97 21.38 39.05
N ASP A 832 12.04 21.66 38.31
CA ASP A 832 12.28 22.92 37.62
C ASP A 832 11.25 23.14 36.50
N TYR A 833 10.94 22.11 35.70
CA TYR A 833 9.86 22.17 34.71
C TYR A 833 8.48 22.38 35.35
N GLN A 834 8.19 21.68 36.44
CA GLN A 834 6.94 21.85 37.19
C GLN A 834 6.78 23.30 37.65
N ASN A 835 7.81 23.90 38.26
CA ASN A 835 7.78 25.29 38.70
C ASN A 835 7.62 26.26 37.52
N GLN A 836 8.31 26.00 36.41
CA GLN A 836 8.19 26.80 35.18
C GLN A 836 6.76 26.76 34.62
N LEU A 837 6.16 25.58 34.48
CA LEU A 837 4.80 25.44 33.94
C LEU A 837 3.74 26.04 34.87
N ILE A 838 3.92 25.95 36.19
CA ILE A 838 3.02 26.61 37.15
C ILE A 838 3.09 28.13 37.00
N SER A 839 4.30 28.68 36.83
CA SER A 839 4.50 30.13 36.75
C SER A 839 3.83 30.80 35.53
N THR A 840 3.55 30.03 34.46
CA THR A 840 2.92 30.55 33.24
C THR A 840 1.39 30.55 33.29
N GLN A 841 0.78 29.99 34.34
CA GLN A 841 -0.68 29.86 34.46
C GLN A 841 -1.28 30.88 35.45
N SER A 842 -2.59 31.16 35.32
CA SER A 842 -3.34 32.01 36.25
C SER A 842 -3.44 31.39 37.66
N ILE A 843 -3.61 32.21 38.68
CA ILE A 843 -3.62 31.79 40.11
C ILE A 843 -4.63 30.64 40.37
N GLU A 844 -5.80 30.66 39.74
CA GLU A 844 -6.81 29.59 39.87
C GLU A 844 -6.39 28.26 39.20
N ASN A 845 -5.63 28.34 38.10
CA ASN A 845 -5.13 27.17 37.38
C ASN A 845 -3.85 26.61 38.01
N GLN A 846 -3.10 27.42 38.76
CA GLN A 846 -1.88 26.99 39.47
C GLN A 846 -2.19 25.91 40.52
N ASP A 847 -3.26 26.07 41.30
CA ASP A 847 -3.64 25.10 42.33
C ASP A 847 -4.09 23.76 41.72
N LYS A 848 -4.88 23.81 40.63
CA LYS A 848 -5.31 22.62 39.87
C LYS A 848 -4.11 21.89 39.26
N LEU A 849 -3.16 22.62 38.69
CA LEU A 849 -1.96 22.04 38.08
C LEU A 849 -1.05 21.37 39.13
N ARG A 850 -0.90 21.97 40.33
CA ARG A 850 -0.18 21.35 41.45
C ARG A 850 -0.82 20.04 41.91
N GLU A 851 -2.15 19.99 41.97
CA GLU A 851 -2.88 18.77 42.33
C GLU A 851 -2.65 17.64 41.30
N GLU A 852 -2.74 17.95 40.01
CA GLU A 852 -2.52 16.97 38.94
C GLU A 852 -1.07 16.46 38.88
N PHE A 853 -0.08 17.32 39.12
CA PHE A 853 1.32 16.87 39.28
C PHE A 853 1.51 15.96 40.49
N SER A 854 0.84 16.25 41.62
CA SER A 854 0.89 15.39 42.80
C SER A 854 0.26 14.02 42.54
N LYS A 855 -0.83 13.95 41.74
CA LYS A 855 -1.43 12.67 41.32
C LYS A 855 -0.53 11.87 40.39
N LEU A 856 0.23 12.56 39.54
CA LEU A 856 1.19 11.96 38.62
C LEU A 856 2.33 11.29 39.39
N THR A 857 2.91 11.98 40.39
CA THR A 857 4.05 11.48 41.17
C THR A 857 3.67 10.52 42.30
N ALA A 858 2.39 10.46 42.69
CA ALA A 858 1.91 9.51 43.69
C ALA A 858 2.16 8.06 43.25
N ASP A 859 2.59 7.18 44.16
CA ASP A 859 2.84 5.74 43.93
C ASP A 859 3.85 5.37 42.82
N ILE A 860 4.71 6.30 42.36
CA ILE A 860 5.79 5.94 41.43
C ILE A 860 6.88 5.20 42.21
N GLN A 861 7.19 3.98 41.81
CA GLN A 861 8.34 3.25 42.35
C GLN A 861 9.63 3.75 41.69
N ARG A 862 10.75 3.81 42.45
CA ARG A 862 12.09 4.11 41.91
C ARG A 862 12.67 2.88 41.19
N SER A 863 11.97 2.41 40.17
CA SER A 863 12.30 1.22 39.37
C SER A 863 11.92 1.45 37.90
N LEU A 864 12.71 0.87 36.99
CA LEU A 864 12.45 0.88 35.54
C LEU A 864 11.79 -0.42 35.04
N GLU A 865 11.15 -1.18 35.93
CA GLU A 865 10.35 -2.35 35.55
C GLU A 865 9.23 -1.99 34.56
N THR A 866 8.90 -2.94 33.68
CA THR A 866 7.88 -2.77 32.63
C THR A 866 6.52 -2.42 33.22
N THR A 867 6.13 -3.06 34.32
CA THR A 867 4.89 -2.80 35.07
C THR A 867 4.81 -1.36 35.58
N ASN A 868 5.90 -0.81 36.11
CA ASN A 868 5.96 0.57 36.59
C ASN A 868 5.93 1.58 35.42
N ARG A 869 6.63 1.29 34.33
CA ARG A 869 6.58 2.08 33.08
C ARG A 869 5.17 2.18 32.52
N ASP A 870 4.45 1.06 32.47
CA ASP A 870 3.08 1.02 31.95
C ASP A 870 2.11 1.77 32.87
N ARG A 871 2.23 1.60 34.19
CA ARG A 871 1.42 2.33 35.18
C ARG A 871 1.64 3.83 35.10
N PHE A 872 2.89 4.27 35.00
CA PHE A 872 3.21 5.70 34.83
C PHE A 872 2.67 6.25 33.51
N THR A 873 2.78 5.49 32.41
CA THR A 873 2.22 5.88 31.10
C THR A 873 0.71 6.11 31.17
N GLN A 874 -0.03 5.25 31.87
CA GLN A 874 -1.47 5.44 32.11
C GLN A 874 -1.75 6.72 32.89
N LYS A 875 -1.02 6.97 33.99
CA LYS A 875 -1.16 8.19 34.78
C LYS A 875 -0.85 9.45 33.98
N LEU A 876 0.19 9.41 33.15
CA LEU A 876 0.62 10.52 32.31
C LEU A 876 -0.41 10.82 31.19
N THR A 877 -1.11 9.79 30.71
CA THR A 877 -2.25 9.93 29.81
C THR A 877 -3.39 10.70 30.47
N MET A 878 -3.76 10.32 31.70
CA MET A 878 -4.81 10.97 32.48
C MET A 878 -4.43 12.42 32.82
N PHE A 879 -3.18 12.64 33.23
CA PHE A 879 -2.61 13.96 33.48
C PHE A 879 -2.79 14.88 32.26
N ARG A 880 -2.41 14.41 31.06
CA ARG A 880 -2.60 15.18 29.82
C ARG A 880 -4.06 15.53 29.56
N LEU A 881 -4.98 14.56 29.72
CA LEU A 881 -6.41 14.77 29.49
C LEU A 881 -7.00 15.83 30.44
N ASN A 882 -6.62 15.77 31.72
CA ASN A 882 -7.10 16.71 32.73
C ASN A 882 -6.50 18.10 32.51
N VAL A 883 -5.19 18.17 32.29
CA VAL A 883 -4.46 19.44 32.12
C VAL A 883 -4.94 20.19 30.88
N ARG A 884 -5.17 19.51 29.74
CA ARG A 884 -5.67 20.15 28.51
C ARG A 884 -7.04 20.82 28.65
N GLN A 885 -7.86 20.46 29.64
CA GLN A 885 -9.19 21.05 29.82
C GLN A 885 -9.13 22.50 30.32
N PHE A 886 -8.05 22.88 31.01
CA PHE A 886 -7.93 24.18 31.65
C PHE A 886 -6.62 24.91 31.35
N LEU A 887 -5.67 24.25 30.65
CA LEU A 887 -4.44 24.90 30.22
C LEU A 887 -4.77 25.96 29.17
N THR A 888 -4.43 27.21 29.46
CA THR A 888 -4.51 28.28 28.46
C THR A 888 -3.40 28.07 27.44
N LEU A 889 -3.78 27.82 26.18
CA LEU A 889 -2.88 27.70 25.03
C LEU A 889 -2.22 29.03 24.69
#